data_AF-A0A960WXV0-F1
#
_entry.id   AF-A0A960WXV0-F1
#
_cell.length_a   1.000
_cell.length_b   1.000
_cell.length_c   1.000
_cell.angle_alpha   90.00
_cell.angle_beta   90.00
_cell.angle_gamma   90.00
#
_symmetry.space_group_name_H-M   'P 1'
#
loop_
_entity.id
_entity.type
_entity.pdbx_description
1 polymer ?
#
loop_
_entity_poly.entity_id
_entity_poly.type
_entity_poly.pdbx_seq_one_letter_code
_entity_poly.pdbx_strand_id
1 'polypeptide(L)'
;MRSSVVSLLVAVCAMQVAVFGQVPAAPVSPTVTPPPAPPVVAPAPVVTPPAPAKPAAAAMPVRERERRVFVPFEDMEKVFKDGGRGVFLPYKEFLELWNELTLKREEEETEPPTGAVISKAEYKGRIEGDSAIIEANITVESFKKGWTEVKLLDGDAAIGEADTGKAVLKVESPGMKVLLPEKGVYPLRLKFYAPVVRNGSRQTVMVRLPRAGVSRLDLTVPGAGLEFELKPAAAFASTVVGGATELACVIGVAEGQEISWASGTQVAKMDPLILAQTSLDAAVGVGSISTQVGVLYRILRAPVAELRIGLPDTQEVLGVKGNAIREWRVEPAAAGRKILVVVPEKPLRDDYALNLSLEGPVKGLPAEVAVPEIEIVGASYARGQLTVKAEGQLDVTPKTMAEVTRTQAGAEGTGVVGVFRLLRQPWKLSLDVTEAKPQVEASSNTKVMIRREAASMSAQLSLQVRRVGIFEARIHLPAGWMVTDVSGPVDQWNVDAKATPPLLLVKFKQQTSGAINLTIKAKQTRAQPAEDATLPVLVMQDATRHEARMEVSVHSSLDPNTKELGDFQQEDVVNPNSGPNPLLPPIEDGPVAVAMQDATKLGFRYRDAAKPAVLSFKSRSSQVSVEVLSLLEVREQSTRHEWTLSFDVAYAATDRFILAVPKAVADELRFVDPAIKEINKTYKPAQAPKLPDIDNYTLWEVIMRSERSGAFTLTATHEKPTVIEPGKSVQVDLLQLHVPDAFQETGQVAILKADSLEIREPTVETLEQIDARELASALQRPGVSWAYKYRSLPVKLGFEVVKNSYFPVPQAMVTHADLTTAVASDGAQTTEALYWVKNNDLQFLVVKLPEGSRLVADVFVGQESQQPMRREGSEDLLVRLPSNGGSGDRAAVAVRLVFETPSAKAGEKLESAGSIKIVVPDLPNVGVLETRHRLYLPDSLHYTAFDGPLTQDVRSRGWARAKRLADVLVPAFGPQISTLDQSRWTEPPAVPAQLRGLYGVQVPQQGHLETLRRLGAPAAVTAHFRSAKMTFLYQGMAFLGALFLGLILWSASARKKLLYIALLGVGGVLATGLVRAANVPIAVAVIMAVGLIAGVWILKSLWPIVAGACTGVKEWRARRNRKPEPVKKATPPPSVPSAPPPATVASAPATPVVPPVEPVSADDLEFPDLNRAEEEGKDEAK
;
A
#
# COMPACT_ATOMS: atom_id res chain seq x y z
N MET A 1 8.71 17.79 52.73
CA MET A 1 8.13 19.02 53.31
C MET A 1 7.01 19.50 52.39
N ARG A 2 5.95 20.08 52.98
CA ARG A 2 4.95 21.02 52.41
C ARG A 2 4.73 20.96 50.88
N SER A 3 3.62 20.42 50.39
CA SER A 3 2.27 21.03 50.48
C SER A 3 2.24 22.46 49.93
N SER A 4 1.69 22.61 48.74
CA SER A 4 0.29 23.04 48.57
C SER A 4 -0.24 22.40 47.27
N VAL A 5 -1.38 21.71 47.19
CA VAL A 5 -2.69 21.82 47.89
C VAL A 5 -3.43 23.10 47.49
N VAL A 6 -4.77 23.05 47.44
CA VAL A 6 -5.71 24.07 46.91
C VAL A 6 -5.75 24.03 45.37
N SER A 7 -6.78 23.51 44.69
CA SER A 7 -8.09 22.98 45.14
C SER A 7 -8.46 21.78 44.25
N LEU A 8 -8.57 20.57 44.78
CA LEU A 8 -9.84 20.03 45.28
C LEU A 8 -10.57 20.93 46.29
N LEU A 9 -11.61 21.63 45.84
CA LEU A 9 -12.65 22.27 46.66
C LEU A 9 -13.86 22.57 45.77
N VAL A 10 -15.08 22.30 46.26
CA VAL A 10 -16.38 22.47 45.54
C VAL A 10 -16.53 21.52 44.32
N ALA A 11 -17.15 20.34 44.36
CA ALA A 11 -18.31 19.80 45.11
C ALA A 11 -19.69 20.38 44.71
N VAL A 12 -20.69 19.50 44.52
CA VAL A 12 -22.14 19.77 44.24
C VAL A 12 -22.42 20.23 42.79
N CYS A 13 -23.33 19.68 41.96
CA CYS A 13 -24.47 18.72 42.06
C CYS A 13 -24.27 17.49 41.12
N ALA A 14 -24.73 16.25 41.40
CA ALA A 14 -26.12 15.73 41.32
C ALA A 14 -26.80 16.01 39.96
N MET A 15 -27.06 15.06 39.05
CA MET A 15 -28.06 13.96 39.06
C MET A 15 -27.86 13.08 37.78
N GLN A 16 -28.58 12.00 37.44
CA GLN A 16 -29.25 10.86 38.13
C GLN A 16 -29.89 9.95 37.03
N VAL A 17 -30.22 8.66 37.30
CA VAL A 17 -30.94 7.69 36.39
C VAL A 17 -30.04 7.16 35.23
N ALA A 18 -29.71 5.88 35.04
CA ALA A 18 -30.46 4.60 34.88
C ALA A 18 -31.19 4.48 33.50
N VAL A 19 -31.39 3.33 32.83
CA VAL A 19 -30.95 1.92 32.96
C VAL A 19 -31.40 1.12 31.70
N PHE A 20 -30.73 0.01 31.32
CA PHE A 20 -31.08 -0.98 30.26
C PHE A 20 -31.20 -0.47 28.79
N GLY A 21 -31.03 -1.29 27.75
CA GLY A 21 -30.73 -2.73 27.67
C GLY A 21 -30.36 -3.19 26.24
N GLN A 22 -29.86 -4.42 26.09
CA GLN A 22 -29.34 -5.01 24.83
C GLN A 22 -30.43 -5.48 23.87
N VAL A 23 -30.14 -5.53 22.55
CA VAL A 23 -30.23 -6.75 21.70
C VAL A 23 -29.20 -6.63 20.54
N PRO A 24 -28.40 -7.66 20.23
CA PRO A 24 -27.57 -7.71 19.02
C PRO A 24 -28.34 -8.32 17.82
N ALA A 25 -28.12 -7.80 16.61
CA ALA A 25 -28.70 -8.35 15.37
C ALA A 25 -27.70 -9.21 14.58
N ALA A 26 -28.23 -10.17 13.82
CA ALA A 26 -27.52 -11.29 13.20
C ALA A 26 -26.86 -10.95 11.83
N PRO A 27 -26.12 -11.87 11.18
CA PRO A 27 -25.15 -11.55 10.13
C PRO A 27 -25.76 -11.32 8.75
N VAL A 28 -25.02 -10.63 7.87
CA VAL A 28 -25.37 -10.45 6.46
C VAL A 28 -24.38 -11.22 5.57
N SER A 29 -24.94 -12.04 4.68
CA SER A 29 -24.26 -12.98 3.77
C SER A 29 -23.48 -12.30 2.61
N PRO A 30 -22.56 -13.01 1.93
CA PRO A 30 -21.55 -12.39 1.07
C PRO A 30 -22.06 -11.94 -0.31
N THR A 31 -21.39 -10.94 -0.87
CA THR A 31 -21.61 -10.47 -2.25
C THR A 31 -21.07 -11.47 -3.26
N VAL A 32 -21.96 -12.12 -4.02
CA VAL A 32 -21.62 -12.97 -5.17
C VAL A 32 -21.75 -12.18 -6.46
N THR A 33 -20.68 -12.18 -7.25
CA THR A 33 -20.62 -11.65 -8.62
C THR A 33 -21.34 -12.58 -9.60
N PRO A 34 -22.20 -12.09 -10.52
CA PRO A 34 -22.79 -12.93 -11.56
C PRO A 34 -21.81 -13.21 -12.73
N PRO A 35 -21.65 -14.48 -13.17
CA PRO A 35 -20.91 -14.88 -14.38
C PRO A 35 -21.80 -14.86 -15.66
N PRO A 36 -21.26 -15.08 -16.87
CA PRO A 36 -21.85 -14.59 -18.13
C PRO A 36 -22.78 -15.57 -18.88
N ALA A 37 -23.52 -15.04 -19.88
CA ALA A 37 -24.36 -15.80 -20.82
C ALA A 37 -24.17 -15.28 -22.29
N PRO A 38 -24.47 -16.08 -23.34
CA PRO A 38 -23.64 -16.10 -24.56
C PRO A 38 -24.41 -15.69 -25.87
N PRO A 39 -24.07 -16.07 -27.13
CA PRO A 39 -23.81 -15.08 -28.20
C PRO A 39 -24.61 -15.29 -29.54
N VAL A 40 -24.10 -14.72 -30.65
CA VAL A 40 -24.48 -14.89 -32.10
C VAL A 40 -25.80 -14.16 -32.49
N VAL A 41 -26.00 -13.50 -33.66
CA VAL A 41 -25.39 -13.56 -35.03
C VAL A 41 -25.33 -12.15 -35.69
N ALA A 42 -24.34 -11.88 -36.56
CA ALA A 42 -24.22 -10.69 -37.44
C ALA A 42 -24.61 -10.98 -38.90
N PRO A 43 -24.93 -9.98 -39.77
CA PRO A 43 -23.93 -9.39 -40.70
C PRO A 43 -24.24 -7.91 -41.11
N ALA A 44 -23.47 -7.15 -41.91
CA ALA A 44 -22.05 -7.09 -42.31
C ALA A 44 -21.76 -5.65 -42.82
N PRO A 45 -20.49 -5.15 -42.85
CA PRO A 45 -20.19 -3.74 -43.10
C PRO A 45 -19.81 -3.39 -44.55
N VAL A 46 -20.01 -2.13 -44.95
CA VAL A 46 -19.49 -1.51 -46.19
C VAL A 46 -18.73 -0.21 -45.86
N VAL A 47 -17.73 0.13 -46.67
CA VAL A 47 -16.63 1.07 -46.39
C VAL A 47 -16.83 2.45 -47.04
N THR A 48 -16.42 3.54 -46.38
CA THR A 48 -16.08 4.87 -46.98
C THR A 48 -15.26 5.73 -45.96
N PRO A 49 -14.62 6.88 -46.31
CA PRO A 49 -13.17 7.10 -46.06
C PRO A 49 -12.81 8.06 -44.90
N PRO A 50 -11.51 8.21 -44.54
CA PRO A 50 -11.07 8.98 -43.37
C PRO A 50 -10.94 10.50 -43.62
N ALA A 51 -11.18 11.28 -42.56
CA ALA A 51 -10.98 12.73 -42.45
C ALA A 51 -10.42 13.10 -41.05
N PRO A 52 -9.76 14.27 -40.86
CA PRO A 52 -8.81 14.47 -39.76
C PRO A 52 -9.40 14.90 -38.40
N ALA A 53 -8.65 14.62 -37.34
CA ALA A 53 -9.03 14.89 -35.95
C ALA A 53 -8.86 16.37 -35.52
N LYS A 54 -9.66 16.81 -34.54
CA LYS A 54 -9.52 18.10 -33.83
C LYS A 54 -9.83 17.91 -32.32
N PRO A 55 -9.16 18.63 -31.38
CA PRO A 55 -8.96 18.12 -30.01
C PRO A 55 -9.88 18.70 -28.91
N ALA A 56 -9.70 18.17 -27.69
CA ALA A 56 -10.50 18.43 -26.50
C ALA A 56 -10.34 19.83 -25.87
N ALA A 57 -11.34 20.23 -25.07
CA ALA A 57 -11.44 21.54 -24.42
C ALA A 57 -10.74 21.61 -23.05
N ALA A 58 -10.25 22.79 -22.67
CA ALA A 58 -9.48 23.05 -21.45
C ALA A 58 -10.28 23.80 -20.37
N ALA A 59 -9.92 23.58 -19.10
CA ALA A 59 -10.49 24.26 -17.94
C ALA A 59 -9.79 25.61 -17.65
N MET A 60 -10.52 26.56 -17.05
CA MET A 60 -10.05 27.91 -16.72
C MET A 60 -9.78 28.09 -15.21
N PRO A 61 -8.76 28.88 -14.81
CA PRO A 61 -8.68 29.46 -13.47
C PRO A 61 -8.78 30.99 -13.45
N VAL A 62 -9.56 31.49 -12.48
CA VAL A 62 -9.43 32.75 -11.69
C VAL A 62 -9.13 34.09 -12.42
N ARG A 63 -10.05 35.05 -12.29
CA ARG A 63 -9.81 36.50 -12.49
C ARG A 63 -9.96 37.27 -11.18
N GLU A 64 -9.12 38.27 -10.96
CA GLU A 64 -9.13 39.11 -9.76
C GLU A 64 -10.20 40.23 -9.80
N ARG A 65 -10.34 40.92 -8.66
CA ARG A 65 -11.51 41.72 -8.25
C ARG A 65 -11.43 43.20 -8.66
N GLU A 66 -12.60 43.81 -8.85
CA GLU A 66 -12.83 45.22 -8.49
C GLU A 66 -14.08 45.40 -7.61
N ARG A 67 -14.11 46.52 -6.87
CA ARG A 67 -15.07 46.80 -5.78
C ARG A 67 -16.30 47.59 -6.27
N ARG A 68 -17.44 47.40 -5.60
CA ARG A 68 -18.65 48.24 -5.75
C ARG A 68 -18.71 49.32 -4.68
N VAL A 69 -19.34 50.46 -5.00
CA VAL A 69 -19.93 51.43 -4.06
C VAL A 69 -21.36 51.76 -4.55
N PHE A 70 -22.25 52.19 -3.66
CA PHE A 70 -23.71 52.21 -3.81
C PHE A 70 -24.28 53.60 -3.49
N VAL A 71 -25.35 54.05 -4.18
CA VAL A 71 -26.08 55.30 -3.87
C VAL A 71 -27.61 55.08 -4.02
N PRO A 72 -28.48 55.70 -3.18
CA PRO A 72 -29.90 55.29 -3.01
C PRO A 72 -30.93 55.98 -3.94
N PHE A 73 -32.21 55.71 -3.67
CA PHE A 73 -33.36 55.73 -4.57
C PHE A 73 -34.08 57.08 -4.79
N GLU A 74 -33.68 58.17 -4.14
CA GLU A 74 -34.59 59.32 -3.90
C GLU A 74 -34.53 60.48 -4.92
N ASP A 75 -33.56 60.53 -5.84
CA ASP A 75 -33.38 61.65 -6.80
C ASP A 75 -33.82 61.35 -8.25
N MET A 76 -34.62 60.30 -8.47
CA MET A 76 -34.87 59.76 -9.82
C MET A 76 -35.85 60.55 -10.72
N GLU A 77 -36.49 61.62 -10.23
CA GLU A 77 -37.76 62.13 -10.80
C GLU A 77 -37.66 63.39 -11.70
N LYS A 78 -36.46 63.99 -11.91
CA LYS A 78 -36.34 65.33 -12.54
C LYS A 78 -35.96 65.39 -14.03
N VAL A 79 -35.73 64.27 -14.73
CA VAL A 79 -35.16 64.27 -16.10
C VAL A 79 -36.20 64.01 -17.22
N PHE A 80 -37.48 63.80 -16.90
CA PHE A 80 -38.49 63.29 -17.85
C PHE A 80 -39.47 64.31 -18.46
N LYS A 81 -39.20 65.62 -18.43
CA LYS A 81 -40.08 66.65 -19.03
C LYS A 81 -39.32 67.66 -19.90
N ASP A 82 -38.97 67.23 -21.12
CA ASP A 82 -39.53 67.82 -22.35
C ASP A 82 -39.05 67.04 -23.59
N GLY A 83 -39.93 66.19 -24.14
CA GLY A 83 -39.89 65.56 -25.49
C GLY A 83 -38.59 64.87 -25.97
N GLY A 84 -38.47 63.55 -26.07
CA GLY A 84 -39.41 62.47 -25.76
C GLY A 84 -38.90 61.11 -26.28
N ARG A 85 -39.19 60.02 -25.55
CA ARG A 85 -38.66 58.63 -25.72
C ARG A 85 -37.20 58.43 -25.29
N GLY A 86 -36.97 58.43 -23.98
CA GLY A 86 -35.75 57.87 -23.39
C GLY A 86 -35.80 56.34 -23.27
N VAL A 87 -34.65 55.69 -23.43
CA VAL A 87 -34.40 54.30 -23.01
C VAL A 87 -33.52 54.35 -21.76
N PHE A 88 -33.79 53.49 -20.78
CA PHE A 88 -33.04 53.48 -19.51
C PHE A 88 -31.59 53.02 -19.74
N LEU A 89 -30.64 53.94 -19.54
CA LEU A 89 -29.21 53.67 -19.51
C LEU A 89 -28.75 53.57 -18.04
N PRO A 90 -27.99 52.54 -17.63
CA PRO A 90 -27.46 52.45 -16.27
C PRO A 90 -26.57 53.65 -15.93
N TYR A 91 -26.65 54.16 -14.70
CA TYR A 91 -25.96 55.39 -14.27
C TYR A 91 -24.43 55.38 -14.52
N LYS A 92 -23.80 54.21 -14.63
CA LYS A 92 -22.40 54.07 -15.03
C LYS A 92 -22.14 54.51 -16.48
N GLU A 93 -22.95 54.05 -17.43
CA GLU A 93 -22.82 54.44 -18.84
C GLU A 93 -23.25 55.91 -19.06
N PHE A 94 -24.20 56.40 -18.24
CA PHE A 94 -24.51 57.84 -18.19
C PHE A 94 -23.33 58.65 -17.64
N LEU A 95 -22.64 58.19 -16.58
CA LEU A 95 -21.43 58.85 -16.08
C LEU A 95 -20.25 58.77 -17.07
N GLU A 96 -20.11 57.68 -17.83
CA GLU A 96 -19.10 57.57 -18.89
C GLU A 96 -19.37 58.63 -19.98
N LEU A 97 -20.61 58.74 -20.50
CA LEU A 97 -21.01 59.75 -21.49
C LEU A 97 -21.04 61.19 -20.94
N TRP A 98 -21.39 61.39 -19.66
CA TRP A 98 -21.45 62.70 -19.01
C TRP A 98 -20.05 63.22 -18.62
N ASN A 99 -19.12 62.32 -18.27
CA ASN A 99 -17.70 62.67 -18.14
C ASN A 99 -17.07 62.98 -19.51
N GLU A 100 -17.56 62.38 -20.60
CA GLU A 100 -17.17 62.75 -21.98
C GLU A 100 -17.72 64.11 -22.44
N LEU A 101 -18.84 64.59 -21.88
CA LEU A 101 -19.58 65.74 -22.44
C LEU A 101 -19.76 66.96 -21.52
N THR A 102 -19.58 66.86 -20.19
CA THR A 102 -19.99 67.93 -19.26
C THR A 102 -18.96 68.36 -18.22
N LEU A 103 -17.67 68.04 -18.42
CA LEU A 103 -16.64 68.96 -17.92
C LEU A 103 -16.57 70.15 -18.87
N LYS A 104 -17.23 71.23 -18.46
CA LYS A 104 -17.01 72.56 -19.02
C LYS A 104 -15.50 72.81 -19.00
N ARG A 105 -14.94 72.98 -20.19
CA ARG A 105 -13.61 73.54 -20.40
C ARG A 105 -13.58 74.94 -19.78
N GLU A 106 -13.25 75.02 -18.49
CA GLU A 106 -12.22 75.99 -18.13
C GLU A 106 -11.03 75.67 -19.05
N GLU A 107 -10.39 76.71 -19.59
CA GLU A 107 -9.09 76.52 -20.23
C GLU A 107 -8.05 76.24 -19.13
N GLU A 108 -8.14 75.06 -18.50
CA GLU A 108 -6.93 74.26 -18.36
C GLU A 108 -6.26 74.33 -19.72
N GLU A 109 -5.17 75.09 -19.83
CA GLU A 109 -4.29 75.09 -20.99
C GLU A 109 -3.79 73.65 -21.12
N THR A 110 -4.58 72.81 -21.82
CA THR A 110 -4.35 71.37 -21.98
C THR A 110 -2.92 71.25 -22.41
N GLU A 111 -2.06 70.73 -21.52
CA GLU A 111 -0.62 70.91 -21.69
C GLU A 111 -0.28 70.41 -23.09
N PRO A 112 0.23 71.30 -23.96
CA PRO A 112 0.32 71.01 -25.38
C PRO A 112 1.17 69.75 -25.51
N PRO A 113 0.76 68.77 -26.34
CA PRO A 113 1.33 67.41 -26.34
C PRO A 113 2.84 67.40 -26.63
N THR A 114 3.38 68.52 -27.11
CA THR A 114 4.79 68.87 -27.02
C THR A 114 4.89 70.31 -26.48
N GLY A 115 5.80 70.56 -25.55
CA GLY A 115 5.90 71.88 -24.89
C GLY A 115 6.25 73.05 -25.83
N ALA A 116 6.98 72.74 -26.91
CA ALA A 116 7.35 73.65 -27.98
C ALA A 116 7.71 72.85 -29.25
N VAL A 117 7.55 73.43 -30.44
CA VAL A 117 7.82 72.77 -31.74
C VAL A 117 8.51 73.69 -32.74
N ILE A 118 9.21 73.10 -33.71
CA ILE A 118 9.68 73.83 -34.89
C ILE A 118 8.55 73.80 -35.94
N SER A 119 7.80 74.91 -36.04
CA SER A 119 6.59 74.96 -36.87
C SER A 119 6.92 75.10 -38.36
N LYS A 120 7.96 75.86 -38.70
CA LYS A 120 8.39 76.12 -40.09
C LYS A 120 9.91 76.28 -40.17
N ALA A 121 10.52 75.74 -41.22
CA ALA A 121 11.91 76.05 -41.56
C ALA A 121 12.08 76.25 -43.08
N GLU A 122 12.65 77.41 -43.45
CA GLU A 122 12.98 77.77 -44.83
C GLU A 122 14.48 77.91 -44.98
N TYR A 123 15.03 77.19 -45.95
CA TYR A 123 16.45 77.09 -46.20
C TYR A 123 16.77 77.63 -47.59
N LYS A 124 17.71 78.57 -47.68
CA LYS A 124 18.27 79.06 -48.94
C LYS A 124 19.73 78.72 -49.01
N GLY A 125 20.08 77.84 -49.93
CA GLY A 125 21.45 77.37 -50.14
C GLY A 125 22.05 77.88 -51.45
N ARG A 126 23.37 78.05 -51.45
CA ARG A 126 24.16 78.17 -52.68
C ARG A 126 25.42 77.32 -52.59
N ILE A 127 25.83 76.75 -53.72
CA ILE A 127 27.11 76.03 -53.83
C ILE A 127 28.19 77.00 -54.28
N GLU A 128 29.22 77.19 -53.45
CA GLU A 128 30.40 78.00 -53.76
C GLU A 128 31.67 77.15 -53.58
N GLY A 129 32.31 76.78 -54.69
CA GLY A 129 33.45 75.86 -54.69
C GLY A 129 33.05 74.47 -54.16
N ASP A 130 33.85 73.95 -53.23
CA ASP A 130 33.63 72.65 -52.57
C ASP A 130 32.79 72.77 -51.29
N SER A 131 31.98 73.82 -51.14
CA SER A 131 31.13 74.04 -49.96
C SER A 131 29.74 74.56 -50.33
N ALA A 132 28.72 74.01 -49.66
CA ALA A 132 27.37 74.51 -49.65
C ALA A 132 27.19 75.45 -48.45
N ILE A 133 26.82 76.71 -48.73
CA ILE A 133 26.46 77.70 -47.70
C ILE A 133 24.95 77.77 -47.66
N ILE A 134 24.35 77.54 -46.49
CA ILE A 134 22.90 77.44 -46.33
C ILE A 134 22.45 78.37 -45.21
N GLU A 135 21.63 79.35 -45.56
CA GLU A 135 21.00 80.28 -44.64
C GLU A 135 19.60 79.77 -44.30
N ALA A 136 19.32 79.61 -43.00
CA ALA A 136 18.10 79.02 -42.47
C ALA A 136 17.32 80.05 -41.65
N ASN A 137 16.05 80.24 -42.01
CA ASN A 137 15.08 80.98 -41.20
C ASN A 137 14.12 79.95 -40.57
N ILE A 138 14.19 79.81 -39.25
CA ILE A 138 13.50 78.75 -38.51
C ILE A 138 12.57 79.40 -37.49
N THR A 139 11.30 79.03 -37.52
CA THR A 139 10.30 79.49 -36.56
C THR A 139 10.08 78.39 -35.53
N VAL A 140 10.41 78.69 -34.27
CA VAL A 140 10.16 77.80 -33.13
C VAL A 140 9.06 78.42 -32.26
N GLU A 141 8.03 77.64 -31.94
CA GLU A 141 6.89 78.11 -31.17
C GLU A 141 6.83 77.38 -29.83
N SER A 142 6.91 78.14 -28.74
CA SER A 142 6.75 77.67 -27.37
C SER A 142 5.31 77.84 -26.94
N PHE A 143 4.69 76.73 -26.52
CA PHE A 143 3.28 76.70 -26.13
C PHE A 143 3.08 76.67 -24.61
N LYS A 144 4.12 76.30 -23.83
CA LYS A 144 4.09 76.31 -22.36
C LYS A 144 4.63 77.62 -21.78
N LYS A 145 4.12 78.02 -20.62
CA LYS A 145 4.68 79.12 -19.80
C LYS A 145 5.86 78.59 -18.99
N GLY A 146 7.02 79.22 -19.13
CA GLY A 146 8.28 78.84 -18.48
C GLY A 146 9.28 78.19 -19.44
N TRP A 147 10.51 77.98 -18.93
CA TRP A 147 11.63 77.48 -19.73
C TRP A 147 11.34 76.11 -20.35
N THR A 148 11.39 76.04 -21.68
CA THR A 148 11.13 74.84 -22.47
C THR A 148 12.30 74.58 -23.43
N GLU A 149 12.77 73.34 -23.52
CA GLU A 149 13.82 72.95 -24.47
C GLU A 149 13.26 72.27 -25.74
N VAL A 150 13.83 72.61 -26.90
CA VAL A 150 13.52 72.00 -28.21
C VAL A 150 14.81 71.49 -28.84
N LYS A 151 14.80 70.26 -29.34
CA LYS A 151 15.93 69.71 -30.11
C LYS A 151 15.94 70.30 -31.51
N LEU A 152 17.05 70.93 -31.88
CA LEU A 152 17.22 71.65 -33.14
C LEU A 152 17.90 70.79 -34.19
N LEU A 153 18.99 70.11 -33.80
CA LEU A 153 19.81 69.24 -34.67
C LEU A 153 20.28 68.00 -33.91
N ASP A 154 20.42 66.90 -34.63
CA ASP A 154 20.68 65.55 -34.07
C ASP A 154 22.11 65.04 -34.34
N GLY A 155 22.99 65.89 -34.86
CA GLY A 155 24.39 65.57 -35.10
C GLY A 155 25.23 66.79 -35.46
N ASP A 156 26.53 66.55 -35.68
CA ASP A 156 27.49 67.61 -35.95
C ASP A 156 27.15 68.33 -37.26
N ALA A 157 26.89 69.64 -37.14
CA ALA A 157 26.67 70.58 -38.23
C ALA A 157 27.51 71.84 -37.96
N ALA A 158 28.28 72.29 -38.95
CA ALA A 158 29.10 73.48 -38.82
C ALA A 158 28.23 74.74 -38.94
N ILE A 159 27.86 75.32 -37.79
CA ILE A 159 27.22 76.63 -37.71
C ILE A 159 28.31 77.70 -37.70
N GLY A 160 28.33 78.56 -38.72
CA GLY A 160 29.26 79.70 -38.77
C GLY A 160 28.72 80.95 -38.06
N GLU A 161 27.41 81.18 -38.16
CA GLU A 161 26.74 82.35 -37.57
C GLU A 161 25.34 81.95 -37.03
N ALA A 162 24.94 82.57 -35.92
CA ALA A 162 23.63 82.35 -35.30
C ALA A 162 23.07 83.62 -34.65
N ASP A 163 21.86 84.02 -35.06
CA ASP A 163 21.04 85.06 -34.43
C ASP A 163 19.75 84.41 -33.89
N THR A 164 19.62 84.38 -32.57
CA THR A 164 18.53 83.67 -31.88
C THR A 164 17.66 84.57 -30.99
N GLY A 165 17.89 85.89 -31.02
CA GLY A 165 17.12 86.87 -30.23
C GLY A 165 17.06 86.54 -28.74
N LYS A 166 15.86 86.23 -28.24
CA LYS A 166 15.61 85.84 -26.84
C LYS A 166 15.84 84.36 -26.52
N ALA A 167 16.01 83.50 -27.53
CA ALA A 167 16.22 82.07 -27.35
C ALA A 167 17.71 81.74 -27.21
N VAL A 168 18.06 80.72 -26.41
CA VAL A 168 19.46 80.37 -26.10
C VAL A 168 19.82 79.03 -26.75
N LEU A 169 20.89 79.00 -27.54
CA LEU A 169 21.44 77.74 -28.08
C LEU A 169 22.26 77.01 -27.03
N LYS A 170 21.98 75.70 -26.87
CA LYS A 170 22.71 74.78 -26.01
C LYS A 170 23.28 73.65 -26.88
N VAL A 171 24.60 73.54 -26.93
CA VAL A 171 25.30 72.43 -27.60
C VAL A 171 25.17 71.18 -26.74
N GLU A 172 24.81 70.05 -27.34
CA GLU A 172 24.66 68.76 -26.64
C GLU A 172 25.05 67.62 -27.59
N SER A 173 26.33 67.23 -27.53
CA SER A 173 26.93 66.30 -28.50
C SER A 173 26.35 64.88 -28.39
N PRO A 174 25.91 64.24 -29.49
CA PRO A 174 25.82 64.77 -30.85
C PRO A 174 24.54 65.61 -31.05
N GLY A 175 24.71 66.88 -31.49
CA GLY A 175 23.60 67.78 -31.81
C GLY A 175 23.51 69.09 -31.00
N MET A 176 22.35 69.74 -31.10
CA MET A 176 22.08 71.06 -30.52
C MET A 176 20.61 71.21 -30.13
N LYS A 177 20.36 71.89 -29.01
CA LYS A 177 19.04 72.28 -28.53
C LYS A 177 18.89 73.81 -28.46
N VAL A 178 17.65 74.28 -28.44
CA VAL A 178 17.25 75.66 -28.18
C VAL A 178 16.46 75.71 -26.88
N LEU A 179 16.79 76.64 -25.98
CA LEU A 179 16.04 76.93 -24.76
C LEU A 179 15.18 78.18 -24.98
N LEU A 180 13.89 78.06 -24.68
CA LEU A 180 12.85 79.07 -24.89
C LEU A 180 12.31 79.50 -23.51
N PRO A 181 12.47 80.78 -23.09
CA PRO A 181 12.17 81.19 -21.72
C PRO A 181 10.68 81.30 -21.36
N GLU A 182 9.83 81.64 -22.34
CA GLU A 182 8.40 81.90 -22.16
C GLU A 182 7.55 81.43 -23.36
N LYS A 183 6.23 81.36 -23.18
CA LYS A 183 5.27 81.04 -24.25
C LYS A 183 5.34 82.11 -25.35
N GLY A 184 5.50 81.71 -26.62
CA GLY A 184 5.63 82.65 -27.74
C GLY A 184 6.37 82.08 -28.95
N VAL A 185 6.45 82.89 -30.01
CA VAL A 185 7.11 82.53 -31.29
C VAL A 185 8.50 83.15 -31.34
N TYR A 186 9.51 82.34 -31.66
CA TYR A 186 10.92 82.69 -31.70
C TYR A 186 11.49 82.41 -33.10
N PRO A 187 11.83 83.45 -33.89
CA PRO A 187 12.58 83.28 -35.13
C PRO A 187 14.07 83.09 -34.82
N LEU A 188 14.68 82.05 -35.40
CA LEU A 188 16.11 81.77 -35.36
C LEU A 188 16.67 81.90 -36.77
N ARG A 189 17.81 82.59 -36.92
CA ARG A 189 18.53 82.73 -38.18
C ARG A 189 19.91 82.13 -38.05
N LEU A 190 20.17 81.06 -38.80
CA LEU A 190 21.37 80.24 -38.67
C LEU A 190 22.04 80.09 -40.03
N LYS A 191 23.39 80.09 -40.04
CA LYS A 191 24.18 79.90 -41.25
C LYS A 191 25.01 78.61 -41.15
N PHE A 192 24.62 77.63 -41.95
CA PHE A 192 25.23 76.30 -42.00
C PHE A 192 26.20 76.17 -43.16
N TYR A 193 27.24 75.36 -42.95
CA TYR A 193 28.22 74.99 -43.96
C TYR A 193 28.27 73.46 -44.08
N ALA A 194 28.16 72.95 -45.31
CA ALA A 194 28.30 71.52 -45.61
C ALA A 194 29.31 71.30 -46.74
N PRO A 195 30.25 70.36 -46.63
CA PRO A 195 31.21 70.08 -47.70
C PRO A 195 30.54 69.42 -48.90
N VAL A 196 30.92 69.83 -50.11
CA VAL A 196 30.52 69.17 -51.35
C VAL A 196 31.59 68.15 -51.70
N VAL A 197 31.23 66.87 -51.66
CA VAL A 197 32.13 65.77 -52.02
C VAL A 197 32.03 65.53 -53.52
N ARG A 198 33.11 65.79 -54.24
CA ARG A 198 33.21 65.50 -55.69
C ARG A 198 33.78 64.12 -55.92
N ASN A 199 33.02 63.27 -56.60
CA ASN A 199 33.40 61.89 -56.91
C ASN A 199 33.26 61.64 -58.42
N GLY A 200 34.34 61.92 -59.17
CA GLY A 200 34.34 61.94 -60.63
C GLY A 200 33.48 63.07 -61.22
N SER A 201 32.54 62.71 -62.10
CA SER A 201 31.57 63.64 -62.70
C SER A 201 30.33 63.91 -61.83
N ARG A 202 30.18 63.18 -60.70
CA ARG A 202 29.07 63.36 -59.77
C ARG A 202 29.54 64.16 -58.56
N GLN A 203 28.80 65.20 -58.21
CA GLN A 203 28.97 65.97 -56.98
C GLN A 203 27.83 65.62 -56.02
N THR A 204 28.15 65.49 -54.74
CA THR A 204 27.19 65.17 -53.69
C THR A 204 27.39 66.11 -52.50
N VAL A 205 26.29 66.63 -51.96
CA VAL A 205 26.27 67.29 -50.64
C VAL A 205 25.31 66.53 -49.72
N MET A 206 25.75 66.29 -48.48
CA MET A 206 24.90 65.76 -47.42
C MET A 206 24.48 66.92 -46.52
N VAL A 207 23.20 67.31 -46.59
CA VAL A 207 22.68 68.41 -45.77
C VAL A 207 21.91 67.85 -44.57
N ARG A 208 22.34 68.19 -43.35
CA ARG A 208 21.58 67.89 -42.11
C ARG A 208 20.85 69.15 -41.69
N LEU A 209 19.52 69.07 -41.60
CA LEU A 209 18.65 70.23 -41.35
C LEU A 209 17.70 69.95 -40.18
N PRO A 210 17.34 70.97 -39.38
CA PRO A 210 16.29 70.86 -38.37
C PRO A 210 14.96 70.32 -38.90
N ARG A 211 14.38 69.38 -38.15
CA ARG A 211 13.05 68.80 -38.41
C ARG A 211 11.95 69.82 -38.09
N ALA A 212 11.34 70.40 -39.12
CA ALA A 212 10.17 71.26 -38.99
C ALA A 212 8.93 70.66 -39.67
N GLY A 213 7.73 71.02 -39.20
CA GLY A 213 6.45 70.55 -39.75
C GLY A 213 6.26 70.85 -41.24
N VAL A 214 6.86 71.95 -41.72
CA VAL A 214 7.08 72.22 -43.15
C VAL A 214 8.53 72.67 -43.33
N SER A 215 9.29 71.92 -44.15
CA SER A 215 10.69 72.20 -44.48
C SER A 215 10.88 72.33 -45.99
N ARG A 216 11.36 73.49 -46.45
CA ARG A 216 11.66 73.77 -47.86
C ARG A 216 13.10 74.21 -48.03
N LEU A 217 13.80 73.61 -48.98
CA LEU A 217 15.14 74.01 -49.41
C LEU A 217 15.11 74.48 -50.85
N ASP A 218 15.50 75.72 -51.08
CA ASP A 218 15.83 76.25 -52.40
C ASP A 218 17.38 76.34 -52.49
N LEU A 219 18.00 75.60 -53.41
CA LEU A 219 19.45 75.46 -53.55
C LEU A 219 19.91 75.88 -54.96
N THR A 220 20.76 76.90 -55.05
CA THR A 220 21.37 77.33 -56.32
C THR A 220 22.67 76.56 -56.57
N VAL A 221 22.73 75.79 -57.67
CA VAL A 221 23.87 74.98 -58.08
C VAL A 221 24.46 75.52 -59.40
N PRO A 222 25.75 75.87 -59.47
CA PRO A 222 26.38 76.33 -60.71
C PRO A 222 26.32 75.29 -61.85
N GLY A 223 25.95 75.74 -63.05
CA GLY A 223 25.83 74.89 -64.24
C GLY A 223 24.38 74.63 -64.67
N ALA A 224 24.22 74.21 -65.93
CA ALA A 224 22.94 73.91 -66.57
C ALA A 224 22.93 72.49 -67.13
N GLY A 225 21.75 71.87 -67.25
CA GLY A 225 21.62 70.49 -67.76
C GLY A 225 22.06 69.41 -66.76
N LEU A 226 21.97 69.71 -65.46
CA LEU A 226 22.29 68.78 -64.37
C LEU A 226 21.09 67.86 -64.07
N GLU A 227 21.33 66.56 -63.95
CA GLU A 227 20.36 65.61 -63.40
C GLU A 227 20.58 65.47 -61.89
N PHE A 228 19.50 65.55 -61.11
CA PHE A 228 19.53 65.48 -59.64
C PHE A 228 18.96 64.16 -59.12
N GLU A 229 19.66 63.54 -58.18
CA GLU A 229 19.21 62.37 -57.42
C GLU A 229 19.25 62.70 -55.92
N LEU A 230 18.10 62.61 -55.26
CA LEU A 230 17.89 62.92 -53.84
C LEU A 230 17.67 61.65 -53.02
N LYS A 231 18.39 61.49 -51.90
CA LYS A 231 18.22 60.37 -50.95
C LYS A 231 18.05 60.88 -49.50
N PRO A 232 17.00 60.47 -48.77
CA PRO A 232 15.83 59.71 -49.23
C PRO A 232 15.07 60.46 -50.35
N ALA A 233 14.25 59.73 -51.11
CA ALA A 233 13.53 60.31 -52.25
C ALA A 233 12.56 61.42 -51.78
N ALA A 234 12.73 62.62 -52.34
CA ALA A 234 11.96 63.80 -52.01
C ALA A 234 11.43 64.47 -53.29
N ALA A 235 10.30 65.17 -53.21
CA ALA A 235 9.75 65.89 -54.33
C ALA A 235 10.57 67.16 -54.59
N PHE A 236 11.06 67.33 -55.83
CA PHE A 236 11.84 68.48 -56.24
C PHE A 236 11.44 68.97 -57.64
N ALA A 237 11.70 70.25 -57.90
CA ALA A 237 11.69 70.86 -59.21
C ALA A 237 13.03 71.56 -59.44
N SER A 238 13.54 71.52 -60.68
CA SER A 238 14.79 72.18 -61.06
C SER A 238 14.57 73.10 -62.27
N THR A 239 14.95 74.35 -62.15
CA THR A 239 14.83 75.36 -63.22
C THR A 239 16.17 76.04 -63.45
N VAL A 240 16.57 76.19 -64.72
CA VAL A 240 17.80 76.90 -65.08
C VAL A 240 17.52 78.41 -65.12
N VAL A 241 18.19 79.18 -64.26
CA VAL A 241 18.04 80.63 -64.13
C VAL A 241 19.44 81.26 -64.11
N GLY A 242 19.70 82.21 -65.02
CA GLY A 242 20.98 82.96 -65.03
C GLY A 242 22.24 82.12 -65.27
N GLY A 243 22.13 80.91 -65.82
CA GLY A 243 23.27 79.99 -66.05
C GLY A 243 23.61 79.07 -64.86
N ALA A 244 22.89 79.19 -63.76
CA ALA A 244 22.86 78.20 -62.67
C ALA A 244 21.55 77.41 -62.72
N THR A 245 21.50 76.27 -62.05
CA THR A 245 20.26 75.50 -61.83
C THR A 245 19.78 75.74 -60.41
N GLU A 246 18.58 76.30 -60.27
CA GLU A 246 17.88 76.42 -58.99
C GLU A 246 17.09 75.14 -58.74
N LEU A 247 17.40 74.46 -57.65
CA LEU A 247 16.71 73.26 -57.17
C LEU A 247 15.81 73.63 -56.00
N ALA A 248 14.49 73.54 -56.18
CA ALA A 248 13.52 73.70 -55.10
C ALA A 248 13.01 72.31 -54.67
N CYS A 249 13.25 71.90 -53.43
CA CYS A 249 12.76 70.63 -52.88
C CYS A 249 12.04 70.78 -51.54
N VAL A 250 11.02 69.95 -51.33
CA VAL A 250 10.34 69.82 -50.04
C VAL A 250 10.99 68.65 -49.29
N ILE A 251 11.61 68.95 -48.16
CA ILE A 251 12.33 67.96 -47.36
C ILE A 251 11.36 67.40 -46.32
N GLY A 252 11.24 66.07 -46.27
CA GLY A 252 10.40 65.37 -45.29
C GLY A 252 11.04 65.34 -43.89
N VAL A 253 10.54 64.46 -43.01
CA VAL A 253 11.00 64.32 -41.61
C VAL A 253 12.37 63.62 -41.49
N ALA A 254 13.19 63.62 -42.55
CA ALA A 254 14.50 63.00 -42.58
C ALA A 254 15.55 63.83 -41.80
N GLU A 255 16.44 63.17 -41.06
CA GLU A 255 17.55 63.82 -40.33
C GLU A 255 18.64 64.41 -41.25
N GLY A 256 18.61 64.07 -42.53
CA GLY A 256 19.43 64.69 -43.55
C GLY A 256 19.00 64.29 -44.94
N GLN A 257 19.36 65.12 -45.91
CA GLN A 257 19.09 64.96 -47.33
C GLN A 257 20.43 64.89 -48.07
N GLU A 258 20.74 63.75 -48.66
CA GLU A 258 21.77 63.63 -49.69
C GLU A 258 21.18 64.21 -50.98
N ILE A 259 21.86 65.21 -51.54
CA ILE A 259 21.54 65.82 -52.83
C ILE A 259 22.76 65.60 -53.71
N SER A 260 22.57 64.94 -54.84
CA SER A 260 23.67 64.64 -55.75
C SER A 260 23.29 64.97 -57.18
N TRP A 261 24.25 65.50 -57.94
CA TRP A 261 24.05 65.91 -59.33
C TRP A 261 25.23 65.52 -60.21
N ALA A 262 24.92 65.26 -61.49
CA ALA A 262 25.91 64.98 -62.52
C ALA A 262 25.41 65.47 -63.89
N SER A 263 26.33 65.64 -64.83
CA SER A 263 26.00 65.74 -66.26
C SER A 263 25.58 64.37 -66.79
N GLY A 264 24.33 64.22 -67.24
CA GLY A 264 23.78 62.96 -67.75
C GLY A 264 24.67 62.35 -68.83
N THR A 265 25.06 61.07 -68.66
CA THR A 265 25.96 60.36 -69.57
C THR A 265 25.38 58.97 -69.88
N GLN A 266 25.25 58.63 -71.17
CA GLN A 266 24.77 57.31 -71.59
C GLN A 266 25.81 56.22 -71.25
N VAL A 267 25.36 55.09 -70.68
CA VAL A 267 26.23 53.97 -70.29
C VAL A 267 26.10 52.82 -71.30
N ALA A 268 27.25 52.32 -71.76
CA ALA A 268 27.33 51.20 -72.69
C ALA A 268 27.00 49.84 -72.03
N LYS A 269 26.44 48.90 -72.80
CA LYS A 269 26.17 47.52 -72.36
C LYS A 269 27.47 46.78 -72.00
N MET A 270 27.44 46.07 -70.87
CA MET A 270 28.40 45.01 -70.51
C MET A 270 27.63 43.73 -70.13
N ASP A 271 28.24 42.57 -70.35
CA ASP A 271 27.64 41.27 -70.04
C ASP A 271 27.69 40.92 -68.54
N PRO A 272 26.70 40.17 -68.01
CA PRO A 272 26.64 39.79 -66.60
C PRO A 272 27.68 38.72 -66.24
N LEU A 273 28.27 38.84 -65.05
CA LEU A 273 29.09 37.80 -64.42
C LEU A 273 28.26 37.10 -63.36
N ILE A 274 27.96 35.82 -63.56
CA ILE A 274 27.11 35.01 -62.70
C ILE A 274 27.93 33.85 -62.11
N LEU A 275 27.87 33.67 -60.80
CA LEU A 275 28.34 32.48 -60.09
C LEU A 275 27.12 31.71 -59.56
N ALA A 276 27.15 30.38 -59.62
CA ALA A 276 26.06 29.54 -59.14
C ALA A 276 26.56 28.44 -58.19
N GLN A 277 25.79 28.17 -57.14
CA GLN A 277 25.95 27.00 -56.28
C GLN A 277 24.66 26.18 -56.29
N THR A 278 24.75 24.90 -56.63
CA THR A 278 23.60 23.99 -56.74
C THR A 278 23.57 22.96 -55.60
N SER A 279 22.37 22.64 -55.13
CA SER A 279 22.10 21.53 -54.21
C SER A 279 20.97 20.71 -54.80
N LEU A 280 21.20 19.42 -55.04
CA LEU A 280 20.23 18.51 -55.62
C LEU A 280 19.93 17.39 -54.63
N ASP A 281 18.66 17.09 -54.43
CA ASP A 281 18.19 15.88 -53.74
C ASP A 281 17.34 15.07 -54.73
N ALA A 282 17.91 13.99 -55.25
CA ALA A 282 17.23 13.07 -56.18
C ALA A 282 16.76 11.82 -55.41
N ALA A 283 15.47 11.50 -55.51
CA ALA A 283 14.87 10.31 -54.93
C ALA A 283 14.31 9.41 -56.04
N VAL A 284 14.86 8.20 -56.15
CA VAL A 284 14.43 7.15 -57.08
C VAL A 284 13.32 6.33 -56.42
N GLY A 285 12.15 6.28 -57.05
CA GLY A 285 11.03 5.45 -56.63
C GLY A 285 10.55 4.50 -57.73
N VAL A 286 9.51 3.72 -57.43
CA VAL A 286 8.94 2.77 -58.39
C VAL A 286 8.18 3.53 -59.50
N GLY A 287 8.87 3.75 -60.64
CA GLY A 287 8.30 4.34 -61.86
C GLY A 287 8.63 5.81 -62.10
N SER A 288 9.21 6.53 -61.14
CA SER A 288 9.74 7.88 -61.36
C SER A 288 10.97 8.22 -60.51
N ILE A 289 11.70 9.25 -60.94
CA ILE A 289 12.76 9.90 -60.20
C ILE A 289 12.32 11.35 -59.93
N SER A 290 12.10 11.68 -58.67
CA SER A 290 11.82 13.06 -58.25
C SER A 290 13.12 13.75 -57.87
N THR A 291 13.30 15.01 -58.27
CA THR A 291 14.51 15.79 -57.94
C THR A 291 14.13 17.18 -57.45
N GLN A 292 14.56 17.51 -56.24
CA GLN A 292 14.54 18.87 -55.71
C GLN A 292 15.87 19.55 -56.05
N VAL A 293 15.82 20.75 -56.63
CA VAL A 293 17.02 21.51 -57.04
C VAL A 293 16.98 22.89 -56.40
N GLY A 294 17.91 23.18 -55.50
CA GLY A 294 18.19 24.53 -55.03
C GLY A 294 19.36 25.14 -55.80
N VAL A 295 19.20 26.38 -56.26
CA VAL A 295 20.24 27.16 -56.96
C VAL A 295 20.39 28.51 -56.27
N LEU A 296 21.60 28.77 -55.75
CA LEU A 296 22.02 30.08 -55.25
C LEU A 296 22.84 30.78 -56.35
N TYR A 297 22.29 31.84 -56.92
CA TYR A 297 22.97 32.73 -57.86
C TYR A 297 23.64 33.88 -57.12
N ARG A 298 24.77 34.35 -57.67
CA ARG A 298 25.48 35.56 -57.25
C ARG A 298 25.89 36.36 -58.48
N ILE A 299 25.31 37.55 -58.64
CA ILE A 299 25.41 38.40 -59.83
C ILE A 299 26.34 39.59 -59.53
N LEU A 300 27.46 39.70 -60.26
CA LEU A 300 28.60 40.56 -59.88
C LEU A 300 28.88 41.77 -60.79
N ARG A 301 28.24 41.89 -61.97
CA ARG A 301 28.55 42.96 -62.94
C ARG A 301 27.31 43.69 -63.46
N ALA A 302 26.57 43.05 -64.37
CA ALA A 302 25.38 43.61 -64.99
C ALA A 302 24.11 42.95 -64.42
N PRO A 303 22.98 43.68 -64.32
CA PRO A 303 21.73 43.10 -63.84
C PRO A 303 21.19 42.04 -64.82
N VAL A 304 20.63 40.96 -64.29
CA VAL A 304 20.14 39.84 -65.11
C VAL A 304 18.62 39.94 -65.26
N ALA A 305 18.15 40.09 -66.51
CA ALA A 305 16.73 40.25 -66.81
C ALA A 305 15.95 38.93 -66.91
N GLU A 306 16.61 37.82 -67.22
CA GLU A 306 16.03 36.46 -67.29
C GLU A 306 17.07 35.44 -66.79
N LEU A 307 16.65 34.49 -65.96
CA LEU A 307 17.47 33.32 -65.62
C LEU A 307 17.12 32.16 -66.55
N ARG A 308 18.13 31.50 -67.12
CA ARG A 308 17.96 30.40 -68.09
C ARG A 308 18.63 29.14 -67.54
N ILE A 309 17.87 28.04 -67.44
CA ILE A 309 18.33 26.79 -66.82
C ILE A 309 18.09 25.64 -67.81
N GLY A 310 19.16 24.98 -68.22
CA GLY A 310 19.11 23.82 -69.10
C GLY A 310 18.73 22.55 -68.33
N LEU A 311 17.65 21.90 -68.77
CA LEU A 311 17.10 20.66 -68.23
C LEU A 311 17.10 19.58 -69.32
N PRO A 312 17.22 18.28 -68.99
CA PRO A 312 16.97 17.19 -69.94
C PRO A 312 15.51 17.18 -70.42
N ASP A 313 15.26 16.74 -71.65
CA ASP A 313 13.89 16.58 -72.18
C ASP A 313 13.06 15.54 -71.43
N THR A 314 13.70 14.56 -70.80
CA THR A 314 13.08 13.52 -69.95
C THR A 314 12.49 14.02 -68.64
N GLN A 315 12.71 15.29 -68.27
CA GLN A 315 12.19 15.89 -67.04
C GLN A 315 10.99 16.80 -67.31
N GLU A 316 10.03 16.77 -66.40
CA GLU A 316 8.95 17.73 -66.27
C GLU A 316 9.18 18.66 -65.07
N VAL A 317 8.78 19.93 -65.21
CA VAL A 317 8.93 20.95 -64.17
C VAL A 317 7.62 21.03 -63.40
N LEU A 318 7.58 20.42 -62.21
CA LEU A 318 6.42 20.42 -61.32
C LEU A 318 6.22 21.77 -60.61
N GLY A 319 7.29 22.55 -60.44
CA GLY A 319 7.19 23.87 -59.81
C GLY A 319 8.51 24.64 -59.75
N VAL A 320 8.37 25.96 -59.72
CA VAL A 320 9.46 26.93 -59.63
C VAL A 320 9.15 27.89 -58.49
N LYS A 321 10.06 28.06 -57.54
CA LYS A 321 9.92 28.95 -56.37
C LYS A 321 11.14 29.86 -56.23
N GLY A 322 10.93 31.16 -56.15
CA GLY A 322 11.97 32.17 -55.95
C GLY A 322 11.33 33.51 -55.59
N ASN A 323 12.12 34.48 -55.14
CA ASN A 323 11.61 35.78 -54.76
C ASN A 323 11.18 36.59 -56.01
N ALA A 324 10.04 37.28 -55.94
CA ALA A 324 9.53 38.19 -56.98
C ALA A 324 9.62 37.65 -58.43
N ILE A 325 9.19 36.42 -58.67
CA ILE A 325 9.06 35.85 -60.03
C ILE A 325 7.78 36.40 -60.67
N ARG A 326 7.90 37.05 -61.83
CA ARG A 326 6.76 37.51 -62.63
C ARG A 326 6.13 36.36 -63.40
N GLU A 327 6.95 35.57 -64.07
CA GLU A 327 6.54 34.43 -64.88
C GLU A 327 7.70 33.44 -65.05
N TRP A 328 7.39 32.20 -65.41
CA TRP A 328 8.38 31.24 -65.90
C TRP A 328 7.77 30.43 -67.05
N ARG A 329 8.61 30.01 -67.99
CA ARG A 329 8.21 29.22 -69.16
C ARG A 329 9.29 28.23 -69.54
N VAL A 330 8.92 27.15 -70.21
CA VAL A 330 9.85 26.15 -70.72
C VAL A 330 9.94 26.29 -72.23
N GLU A 331 11.13 26.67 -72.72
CA GLU A 331 11.45 26.79 -74.14
C GLU A 331 12.14 25.50 -74.63
N PRO A 332 11.84 25.00 -75.85
CA PRO A 332 12.59 23.89 -76.43
C PRO A 332 14.02 24.33 -76.77
N ALA A 333 15.00 23.44 -76.61
CA ALA A 333 16.40 23.69 -76.97
C ALA A 333 16.96 22.57 -77.86
N ALA A 334 18.13 22.81 -78.44
CA ALA A 334 18.80 21.83 -79.29
C ALA A 334 19.23 20.58 -78.49
N ALA A 335 19.35 19.45 -79.20
CA ALA A 335 19.93 18.19 -78.69
C ALA A 335 19.28 17.61 -77.41
N GLY A 336 17.95 17.51 -77.37
CA GLY A 336 17.25 16.79 -76.29
C GLY A 336 17.25 17.52 -74.94
N ARG A 337 17.38 18.85 -74.96
CA ARG A 337 17.27 19.70 -73.77
C ARG A 337 16.07 20.63 -73.86
N LYS A 338 15.60 21.07 -72.70
CA LYS A 338 14.61 22.14 -72.50
C LYS A 338 15.31 23.27 -71.73
N ILE A 339 14.97 24.54 -71.98
CA ILE A 339 15.43 25.67 -71.18
C ILE A 339 14.24 26.19 -70.37
N LEU A 340 14.34 26.08 -69.05
CA LEU A 340 13.47 26.81 -68.13
C LEU A 340 13.95 28.27 -68.09
N VAL A 341 13.11 29.19 -68.56
CA VAL A 341 13.30 30.64 -68.48
C VAL A 341 12.46 31.16 -67.32
N VAL A 342 13.11 31.81 -66.35
CA VAL A 342 12.47 32.45 -65.19
C VAL A 342 12.65 33.96 -65.32
N VAL A 343 11.53 34.68 -65.37
CA VAL A 343 11.51 36.14 -65.52
C VAL A 343 11.09 36.77 -64.19
N PRO A 344 11.99 37.50 -63.51
CA PRO A 344 11.71 38.24 -62.28
C PRO A 344 10.97 39.56 -62.56
N GLU A 345 10.30 40.11 -61.55
CA GLU A 345 9.60 41.41 -61.65
C GLU A 345 10.55 42.58 -61.95
N LYS A 346 11.81 42.49 -61.51
CA LYS A 346 12.88 43.48 -61.72
C LYS A 346 14.18 42.77 -62.07
N PRO A 347 15.05 43.36 -62.92
CA PRO A 347 16.36 42.78 -63.22
C PRO A 347 17.18 42.50 -61.96
N LEU A 348 17.64 41.26 -61.81
CA LEU A 348 18.29 40.78 -60.60
C LEU A 348 19.69 41.36 -60.44
N ARG A 349 20.06 41.65 -59.20
CA ARG A 349 21.39 42.06 -58.74
C ARG A 349 21.74 41.26 -57.50
N ASP A 350 23.02 41.17 -57.17
CA ASP A 350 23.53 40.51 -55.97
C ASP A 350 23.11 39.03 -55.88
N ASP A 351 22.77 38.54 -54.69
CA ASP A 351 22.46 37.12 -54.45
C ASP A 351 20.96 36.81 -54.67
N TYR A 352 20.66 35.69 -55.35
CA TYR A 352 19.29 35.25 -55.63
C TYR A 352 19.13 33.74 -55.46
N ALA A 353 18.09 33.31 -54.71
CA ALA A 353 17.80 31.90 -54.47
C ALA A 353 16.58 31.42 -55.28
N LEU A 354 16.73 30.28 -55.95
CA LEU A 354 15.70 29.64 -56.77
C LEU A 354 15.63 28.15 -56.45
N ASN A 355 14.43 27.62 -56.24
CA ASN A 355 14.17 26.21 -56.02
C ASN A 355 13.26 25.64 -57.12
N LEU A 356 13.59 24.45 -57.63
CA LEU A 356 12.85 23.73 -58.66
C LEU A 356 12.43 22.35 -58.13
N SER A 357 11.20 21.94 -58.47
CA SER A 357 10.74 20.55 -58.36
C SER A 357 10.70 19.94 -59.76
N LEU A 358 11.43 18.85 -59.96
CA LEU A 358 11.47 18.08 -61.20
C LEU A 358 11.01 16.64 -60.96
N GLU A 359 10.41 16.04 -61.99
CA GLU A 359 10.13 14.61 -62.02
C GLU A 359 10.41 14.06 -63.42
N GLY A 360 10.93 12.83 -63.50
CA GLY A 360 11.12 12.11 -64.76
C GLY A 360 10.77 10.63 -64.62
N PRO A 361 10.38 9.95 -65.72
CA PRO A 361 9.91 8.57 -65.67
C PRO A 361 11.06 7.57 -65.55
N VAL A 362 10.88 6.55 -64.71
CA VAL A 362 11.70 5.35 -64.65
C VAL A 362 10.98 4.26 -65.44
N LYS A 363 11.55 3.86 -66.58
CA LYS A 363 11.04 2.73 -67.37
C LYS A 363 11.26 1.43 -66.58
N GLY A 364 10.38 0.44 -66.76
CA GLY A 364 10.25 -0.74 -65.88
C GLY A 364 11.56 -1.45 -65.54
N LEU A 365 11.64 -1.96 -64.31
CA LEU A 365 12.85 -2.53 -63.71
C LEU A 365 13.22 -3.91 -64.32
N PRO A 366 14.52 -4.27 -64.41
CA PRO A 366 15.69 -3.47 -64.04
C PRO A 366 15.97 -2.35 -65.06
N ALA A 367 16.43 -1.19 -64.58
CA ALA A 367 16.55 0.02 -65.39
C ALA A 367 17.80 0.85 -65.07
N GLU A 368 18.42 1.42 -66.11
CA GLU A 368 19.41 2.48 -65.95
C GLU A 368 18.72 3.85 -65.91
N VAL A 369 18.82 4.52 -64.75
CA VAL A 369 18.17 5.81 -64.49
C VAL A 369 19.23 6.91 -64.47
N ALA A 370 19.12 7.86 -65.40
CA ALA A 370 19.96 9.06 -65.39
C ALA A 370 19.43 10.09 -64.38
N VAL A 371 20.32 10.59 -63.51
CA VAL A 371 19.99 11.72 -62.63
C VAL A 371 19.99 13.01 -63.47
N PRO A 372 19.00 13.91 -63.32
CA PRO A 372 18.83 15.02 -64.26
C PRO A 372 19.99 16.04 -64.23
N GLU A 373 20.67 16.16 -65.37
CA GLU A 373 21.78 17.08 -65.58
C GLU A 373 21.29 18.54 -65.66
N ILE A 374 21.36 19.25 -64.54
CA ILE A 374 21.02 20.68 -64.45
C ILE A 374 22.21 21.54 -64.87
N GLU A 375 21.97 22.41 -65.85
CA GLU A 375 22.91 23.37 -66.42
C GLU A 375 22.44 24.81 -66.12
N ILE A 376 23.33 25.68 -65.61
CA ILE A 376 22.99 27.08 -65.34
C ILE A 376 23.54 27.95 -66.46
N VAL A 377 22.68 28.34 -67.40
CA VAL A 377 23.09 29.03 -68.63
C VAL A 377 23.55 30.44 -68.30
N GLY A 378 24.77 30.79 -68.74
CA GLY A 378 25.39 32.09 -68.46
C GLY A 378 26.17 32.16 -67.13
N ALA A 379 26.19 31.11 -66.31
CA ALA A 379 27.08 31.04 -65.16
C ALA A 379 28.54 30.82 -65.61
N SER A 380 29.45 31.68 -65.18
CA SER A 380 30.90 31.50 -65.41
C SER A 380 31.51 30.43 -64.50
N TYR A 381 30.82 30.09 -63.40
CA TYR A 381 31.19 28.99 -62.52
C TYR A 381 29.95 28.42 -61.85
N ALA A 382 29.77 27.10 -61.93
CA ALA A 382 28.69 26.36 -61.30
C ALA A 382 29.25 25.09 -60.65
N ARG A 383 29.05 24.94 -59.34
CA ARG A 383 29.44 23.77 -58.54
C ARG A 383 28.31 23.36 -57.61
N GLY A 384 28.30 22.11 -57.15
CA GLY A 384 27.23 21.69 -56.25
C GLY A 384 27.44 20.37 -55.53
N GLN A 385 26.38 19.98 -54.83
CA GLN A 385 26.24 18.70 -54.15
C GLN A 385 24.94 18.04 -54.60
N LEU A 386 24.96 16.71 -54.69
CA LEU A 386 23.85 15.87 -55.07
C LEU A 386 23.70 14.74 -54.04
N THR A 387 22.57 14.65 -53.36
CA THR A 387 22.18 13.47 -52.59
C THR A 387 21.34 12.57 -53.48
N VAL A 388 21.67 11.28 -53.55
CA VAL A 388 20.81 10.27 -54.18
C VAL A 388 20.18 9.41 -53.08
N LYS A 389 18.86 9.27 -53.13
CA LYS A 389 18.03 8.43 -52.26
C LYS A 389 17.27 7.41 -53.11
N ALA A 390 16.90 6.29 -52.52
CA ALA A 390 16.08 5.26 -53.15
C ALA A 390 15.00 4.77 -52.17
N GLU A 391 13.84 4.43 -52.70
CA GLU A 391 12.82 3.70 -51.94
C GLU A 391 13.34 2.32 -51.50
N GLY A 392 12.93 1.86 -50.31
CA GLY A 392 13.48 0.62 -49.70
C GLY A 392 13.23 -0.66 -50.50
N GLN A 393 12.34 -0.61 -51.49
CA GLN A 393 12.03 -1.71 -52.42
C GLN A 393 12.99 -1.79 -53.61
N LEU A 394 13.90 -0.83 -53.75
CA LEU A 394 14.89 -0.78 -54.82
C LEU A 394 16.29 -1.10 -54.30
N ASP A 395 17.11 -1.72 -55.14
CA ASP A 395 18.56 -1.80 -54.97
C ASP A 395 19.20 -0.94 -56.07
N VAL A 396 19.90 0.12 -55.65
CA VAL A 396 20.35 1.21 -56.53
C VAL A 396 21.86 1.38 -56.39
N THR A 397 22.58 1.23 -57.49
CA THR A 397 24.05 1.38 -57.51
C THR A 397 24.50 2.43 -58.54
N PRO A 398 25.46 3.31 -58.22
CA PRO A 398 26.01 4.25 -59.21
C PRO A 398 26.80 3.53 -60.30
N LYS A 399 26.44 3.77 -61.57
CA LYS A 399 27.00 3.09 -62.75
C LYS A 399 27.98 3.97 -63.53
N THR A 400 27.52 5.13 -64.02
CA THR A 400 28.37 6.08 -64.75
C THR A 400 28.57 7.35 -63.94
N MET A 401 29.81 7.84 -63.82
CA MET A 401 30.13 9.13 -63.16
C MET A 401 31.12 9.92 -64.02
N ALA A 402 30.76 11.15 -64.41
CA ALA A 402 31.64 12.08 -65.15
C ALA A 402 31.48 13.51 -64.60
N GLU A 403 32.59 14.16 -64.23
CA GLU A 403 32.61 15.43 -63.45
C GLU A 403 31.83 15.37 -62.11
N VAL A 404 31.63 14.16 -61.60
CA VAL A 404 30.96 13.85 -60.32
C VAL A 404 31.89 12.98 -59.46
N THR A 405 31.99 13.27 -58.16
CA THR A 405 32.76 12.46 -57.19
C THR A 405 31.89 12.09 -56.00
N ARG A 406 31.79 10.78 -55.68
CA ARG A 406 31.10 10.30 -54.47
C ARG A 406 31.90 10.70 -53.22
N THR A 407 31.32 11.53 -52.37
CA THR A 407 31.95 11.99 -51.11
C THR A 407 31.55 11.14 -49.91
N GLN A 408 30.38 10.52 -49.93
CA GLN A 408 29.93 9.57 -48.91
C GLN A 408 29.19 8.39 -49.55
N ALA A 409 29.45 7.18 -49.06
CA ALA A 409 28.65 6.02 -49.37
C ALA A 409 27.34 6.03 -48.56
N GLY A 410 26.30 5.41 -49.12
CA GLY A 410 25.04 5.15 -48.39
C GLY A 410 25.28 4.16 -47.25
N ALA A 411 24.70 4.43 -46.08
CA ALA A 411 24.67 3.49 -44.97
C ALA A 411 23.42 2.60 -45.07
N GLU A 412 23.56 1.30 -44.77
CA GLU A 412 22.44 0.36 -44.82
C GLU A 412 21.26 0.84 -43.96
N GLY A 413 20.04 0.65 -44.47
CA GLY A 413 18.80 1.06 -43.80
C GLY A 413 18.46 2.55 -43.85
N THR A 414 19.34 3.44 -44.34
CA THR A 414 19.07 4.89 -44.40
C THR A 414 18.28 5.37 -45.62
N GLY A 415 18.13 4.52 -46.65
CA GLY A 415 17.54 4.90 -47.95
C GLY A 415 18.40 5.87 -48.78
N VAL A 416 19.57 6.30 -48.28
CA VAL A 416 20.53 7.12 -49.01
C VAL A 416 21.44 6.19 -49.81
N VAL A 417 21.51 6.39 -51.13
CA VAL A 417 22.43 5.68 -52.03
C VAL A 417 23.83 6.28 -51.95
N GLY A 418 23.93 7.61 -51.81
CA GLY A 418 25.18 8.30 -51.56
C GLY A 418 25.08 9.82 -51.69
N VAL A 419 26.15 10.48 -51.28
CA VAL A 419 26.33 11.93 -51.44
C VAL A 419 27.47 12.15 -52.44
N PHE A 420 27.22 13.01 -53.42
CA PHE A 420 28.11 13.29 -54.55
C PHE A 420 28.40 14.78 -54.65
N ARG A 421 29.62 15.14 -55.04
CA ARG A 421 30.04 16.50 -55.37
C ARG A 421 30.09 16.67 -56.88
N LEU A 422 29.45 17.72 -57.38
CA LEU A 422 29.45 18.13 -58.78
C LEU A 422 30.61 19.10 -59.01
N LEU A 423 31.58 18.71 -59.84
CA LEU A 423 32.84 19.43 -60.01
C LEU A 423 32.76 20.56 -61.05
N ARG A 424 32.08 20.28 -62.17
CA ARG A 424 31.92 21.18 -63.32
C ARG A 424 30.66 20.81 -64.12
N GLN A 425 30.05 21.78 -64.81
CA GLN A 425 29.00 21.52 -65.80
C GLN A 425 29.61 21.41 -67.22
N PRO A 426 29.12 20.52 -68.10
CA PRO A 426 28.11 19.48 -67.84
C PRO A 426 28.70 18.30 -67.04
N TRP A 427 27.86 17.68 -66.20
CA TRP A 427 28.20 16.52 -65.36
C TRP A 427 27.21 15.38 -65.64
N LYS A 428 27.61 14.12 -65.43
CA LYS A 428 26.72 12.96 -65.64
C LYS A 428 26.80 11.96 -64.50
N LEU A 429 25.62 11.52 -64.05
CA LEU A 429 25.45 10.40 -63.13
C LEU A 429 24.32 9.49 -63.63
N SER A 430 24.61 8.21 -63.85
CA SER A 430 23.58 7.18 -64.05
C SER A 430 23.61 6.13 -62.95
N LEU A 431 22.44 5.59 -62.64
CA LEU A 431 22.17 4.65 -61.56
C LEU A 431 21.62 3.35 -62.19
N ASP A 432 22.15 2.20 -61.78
CA ASP A 432 21.57 0.90 -62.07
C ASP A 432 20.55 0.58 -60.98
N VAL A 433 19.29 0.34 -61.35
CA VAL A 433 18.13 0.20 -60.45
C VAL A 433 17.48 -1.16 -60.66
N THR A 434 17.40 -1.95 -59.59
CA THR A 434 16.79 -3.29 -59.58
C THR A 434 15.82 -3.44 -58.42
N GLU A 435 14.99 -4.49 -58.43
CA GLU A 435 14.13 -4.81 -57.27
C GLU A 435 14.94 -5.39 -56.12
N ALA A 436 14.75 -4.87 -54.92
CA ALA A 436 15.40 -5.37 -53.72
C ALA A 436 14.82 -6.73 -53.30
N LYS A 437 15.68 -7.64 -52.83
CA LYS A 437 15.23 -8.89 -52.20
C LYS A 437 14.73 -8.61 -50.77
N PRO A 438 13.67 -9.31 -50.30
CA PRO A 438 13.27 -9.24 -48.91
C PRO A 438 14.40 -9.76 -48.02
N GLN A 439 14.66 -9.08 -46.91
CA GLN A 439 15.57 -9.56 -45.86
C GLN A 439 14.72 -9.99 -44.67
N VAL A 440 14.65 -11.30 -44.43
CA VAL A 440 13.90 -11.85 -43.28
C VAL A 440 14.87 -12.39 -42.25
N GLU A 441 14.78 -11.90 -41.02
CA GLU A 441 15.42 -12.49 -39.85
C GLU A 441 14.35 -13.30 -39.09
N ALA A 442 14.67 -14.53 -38.67
CA ALA A 442 13.74 -15.41 -37.99
C ALA A 442 14.25 -15.80 -36.60
N SER A 443 13.36 -15.82 -35.62
CA SER A 443 13.61 -16.42 -34.30
C SER A 443 12.46 -17.33 -33.91
N SER A 444 12.73 -18.56 -33.48
CA SER A 444 11.68 -19.52 -33.09
C SER A 444 11.87 -20.12 -31.71
N ASN A 445 10.77 -20.16 -30.95
CA ASN A 445 10.66 -20.75 -29.63
C ASN A 445 9.70 -21.95 -29.68
N THR A 446 10.22 -23.17 -29.49
CA THR A 446 9.46 -24.41 -29.73
C THR A 446 9.31 -25.24 -28.45
N LYS A 447 8.07 -25.48 -28.00
CA LYS A 447 7.74 -26.43 -26.92
C LYS A 447 7.36 -27.77 -27.56
N VAL A 448 8.13 -28.81 -27.28
CA VAL A 448 7.89 -30.20 -27.72
C VAL A 448 7.49 -31.03 -26.52
N MET A 449 6.34 -31.71 -26.59
CA MET A 449 5.87 -32.63 -25.55
C MET A 449 5.88 -34.05 -26.08
N ILE A 450 6.71 -34.92 -25.50
CA ILE A 450 6.89 -36.31 -25.88
C ILE A 450 6.11 -37.20 -24.91
N ARG A 451 5.10 -37.92 -25.41
CA ARG A 451 4.30 -38.90 -24.67
C ARG A 451 4.53 -40.31 -25.23
N ARG A 452 3.94 -41.32 -24.59
CA ARG A 452 4.09 -42.75 -24.94
C ARG A 452 3.71 -43.06 -26.40
N GLU A 453 2.59 -42.52 -26.89
CA GLU A 453 2.01 -42.86 -28.20
C GLU A 453 2.01 -41.69 -29.20
N ALA A 454 2.41 -40.49 -28.76
CA ALA A 454 2.44 -39.30 -29.60
C ALA A 454 3.44 -38.27 -29.09
N ALA A 455 3.96 -37.45 -30.00
CA ALA A 455 4.60 -36.18 -29.69
C ALA A 455 3.72 -35.02 -30.20
N SER A 456 3.78 -33.89 -29.52
CA SER A 456 3.14 -32.64 -29.96
C SER A 456 4.13 -31.48 -29.88
N MET A 457 4.00 -30.53 -30.81
CA MET A 457 4.87 -29.38 -30.97
C MET A 457 4.01 -28.13 -30.99
N SER A 458 4.45 -27.08 -30.29
CA SER A 458 3.97 -25.72 -30.45
C SER A 458 5.17 -24.80 -30.64
N ALA A 459 5.31 -24.22 -31.83
CA ALA A 459 6.39 -23.32 -32.20
C ALA A 459 5.85 -21.89 -32.38
N GLN A 460 6.39 -20.95 -31.62
CA GLN A 460 6.22 -19.52 -31.87
C GLN A 460 7.37 -19.05 -32.75
N LEU A 461 7.05 -18.54 -33.95
CA LEU A 461 8.00 -18.04 -34.93
C LEU A 461 7.79 -16.54 -35.12
N SER A 462 8.78 -15.75 -34.72
CA SER A 462 8.84 -14.31 -34.94
C SER A 462 9.73 -14.04 -36.15
N LEU A 463 9.19 -13.37 -37.16
CA LEU A 463 9.89 -12.94 -38.37
C LEU A 463 10.02 -11.41 -38.34
N GLN A 464 11.21 -10.90 -38.62
CA GLN A 464 11.46 -9.48 -38.84
C GLN A 464 11.77 -9.26 -40.32
N VAL A 465 10.82 -8.71 -41.05
CA VAL A 465 10.87 -8.53 -42.51
C VAL A 465 11.31 -7.09 -42.83
N ARG A 466 12.46 -6.95 -43.51
CA ARG A 466 13.10 -5.67 -43.89
C ARG A 466 13.24 -5.54 -45.42
N ARG A 467 13.45 -4.31 -45.88
CA ARG A 467 13.50 -3.86 -47.30
C ARG A 467 12.18 -4.02 -48.06
N VAL A 468 11.75 -5.26 -48.28
CA VAL A 468 10.56 -5.62 -49.06
C VAL A 468 9.67 -6.54 -48.25
N GLY A 469 8.37 -6.25 -48.21
CA GLY A 469 7.39 -7.10 -47.53
C GLY A 469 7.11 -8.38 -48.30
N ILE A 470 6.74 -9.44 -47.58
CA ILE A 470 6.48 -10.78 -48.13
C ILE A 470 4.97 -11.07 -48.20
N PHE A 471 4.56 -11.88 -49.18
CA PHE A 471 3.19 -12.37 -49.33
C PHE A 471 2.97 -13.77 -48.73
N GLU A 472 4.04 -14.55 -48.56
CA GLU A 472 4.00 -15.86 -47.94
C GLU A 472 5.30 -16.14 -47.16
N ALA A 473 5.20 -16.97 -46.12
CA ALA A 473 6.34 -17.55 -45.43
C ALA A 473 6.44 -19.05 -45.76
N ARG A 474 7.67 -19.51 -46.04
CA ARG A 474 7.99 -20.86 -46.49
C ARG A 474 8.82 -21.58 -45.42
N ILE A 475 8.24 -22.59 -44.79
CA ILE A 475 8.82 -23.23 -43.60
C ILE A 475 8.90 -24.73 -43.84
N HIS A 476 10.10 -25.28 -43.92
CA HIS A 476 10.30 -26.73 -43.99
C HIS A 476 9.92 -27.36 -42.65
N LEU A 477 9.12 -28.43 -42.74
CA LEU A 477 8.67 -29.22 -41.62
C LEU A 477 9.54 -30.48 -41.46
N PRO A 478 9.79 -30.92 -40.22
CA PRO A 478 10.46 -32.18 -39.95
C PRO A 478 9.58 -33.37 -40.39
N ALA A 479 10.22 -34.44 -40.87
CA ALA A 479 9.54 -35.64 -41.33
C ALA A 479 8.68 -36.29 -40.22
N GLY A 480 7.50 -36.80 -40.59
CA GLY A 480 6.56 -37.46 -39.67
C GLY A 480 5.66 -36.51 -38.85
N TRP A 481 5.87 -35.19 -38.92
CA TRP A 481 5.04 -34.21 -38.21
C TRP A 481 3.88 -33.70 -39.09
N MET A 482 2.65 -33.80 -38.55
CA MET A 482 1.43 -33.27 -39.17
C MET A 482 1.04 -31.95 -38.49
N VAL A 483 1.00 -30.86 -39.25
CA VAL A 483 0.52 -29.55 -38.76
C VAL A 483 -0.98 -29.62 -38.53
N THR A 484 -1.42 -29.23 -37.33
CA THR A 484 -2.82 -29.23 -36.92
C THR A 484 -3.45 -27.84 -36.94
N ASP A 485 -2.66 -26.79 -36.75
CA ASP A 485 -3.13 -25.39 -36.65
C ASP A 485 -1.97 -24.43 -36.91
N VAL A 486 -2.24 -23.30 -37.55
CA VAL A 486 -1.32 -22.18 -37.75
C VAL A 486 -2.08 -20.89 -37.49
N SER A 487 -1.68 -20.16 -36.45
CA SER A 487 -2.33 -18.93 -35.99
C SER A 487 -1.39 -17.71 -36.16
N GLY A 488 -1.96 -16.52 -36.37
CA GLY A 488 -1.22 -15.27 -36.58
C GLY A 488 -1.94 -14.38 -37.62
N PRO A 489 -1.24 -13.44 -38.29
CA PRO A 489 -1.81 -12.62 -39.37
C PRO A 489 -1.94 -13.41 -40.69
N VAL A 490 -2.45 -14.65 -40.62
CA VAL A 490 -2.54 -15.62 -41.72
C VAL A 490 -3.88 -15.48 -42.44
N ASP A 491 -3.85 -15.59 -43.77
CA ASP A 491 -5.06 -15.65 -44.62
C ASP A 491 -5.40 -17.10 -44.96
N GLN A 492 -4.41 -17.85 -45.47
CA GLN A 492 -4.51 -19.28 -45.74
C GLN A 492 -3.16 -19.95 -45.49
N TRP A 493 -3.15 -21.21 -45.05
CA TRP A 493 -1.95 -22.04 -45.04
C TRP A 493 -2.21 -23.40 -45.69
N ASN A 494 -1.15 -24.03 -46.20
CA ASN A 494 -1.18 -25.37 -46.78
C ASN A 494 0.17 -26.07 -46.55
N VAL A 495 0.17 -27.40 -46.47
CA VAL A 495 1.41 -28.20 -46.42
C VAL A 495 1.60 -28.90 -47.77
N ASP A 496 2.65 -28.53 -48.49
CA ASP A 496 3.10 -29.30 -49.65
C ASP A 496 3.92 -30.51 -49.19
N ALA A 497 3.22 -31.65 -49.09
CA ALA A 497 3.81 -32.95 -48.76
C ALA A 497 4.60 -33.60 -49.92
N LYS A 498 4.65 -32.98 -51.12
CA LYS A 498 5.50 -33.45 -52.23
C LYS A 498 6.90 -32.85 -52.19
N ALA A 499 7.08 -31.72 -51.49
CA ALA A 499 8.40 -31.18 -51.19
C ALA A 499 9.16 -32.13 -50.24
N THR A 500 10.48 -32.22 -50.42
CA THR A 500 11.36 -33.04 -49.58
C THR A 500 12.48 -32.15 -49.02
N PRO A 501 12.46 -31.80 -47.71
CA PRO A 501 11.41 -32.09 -46.72
C PRO A 501 10.09 -31.34 -46.98
N PRO A 502 8.96 -31.76 -46.35
CA PRO A 502 7.64 -31.15 -46.57
C PRO A 502 7.63 -29.64 -46.26
N LEU A 503 6.90 -28.85 -47.06
CA LEU A 503 6.93 -27.39 -46.98
C LEU A 503 5.58 -26.83 -46.49
N LEU A 504 5.57 -26.16 -45.34
CA LEU A 504 4.45 -25.34 -44.90
C LEU A 504 4.51 -23.98 -45.61
N LEU A 505 3.47 -23.70 -46.39
CA LEU A 505 3.22 -22.43 -47.07
C LEU A 505 2.18 -21.64 -46.27
N VAL A 506 2.58 -20.51 -45.68
CA VAL A 506 1.70 -19.61 -44.91
C VAL A 506 1.51 -18.33 -45.70
N LYS A 507 0.31 -18.09 -46.23
CA LYS A 507 -0.01 -16.88 -47.01
C LYS A 507 -0.58 -15.78 -46.13
N PHE A 508 -0.15 -14.55 -46.41
CA PHE A 508 -0.62 -13.34 -45.76
C PHE A 508 -1.65 -12.62 -46.64
N LYS A 509 -2.63 -11.97 -46.01
CA LYS A 509 -3.74 -11.28 -46.70
C LYS A 509 -3.29 -10.14 -47.61
N GLN A 510 -2.12 -9.57 -47.31
CA GLN A 510 -1.48 -8.48 -48.04
C GLN A 510 0.04 -8.58 -47.86
N GLN A 511 0.79 -7.84 -48.68
CA GLN A 511 2.24 -7.74 -48.52
C GLN A 511 2.58 -7.21 -47.11
N THR A 512 3.27 -8.02 -46.31
CA THR A 512 3.50 -7.73 -44.88
C THR A 512 4.98 -7.48 -44.62
N SER A 513 5.29 -6.43 -43.86
CA SER A 513 6.66 -6.04 -43.49
C SER A 513 6.73 -5.69 -41.99
N GLY A 514 7.94 -5.61 -41.42
CA GLY A 514 8.14 -5.45 -39.99
C GLY A 514 8.02 -6.78 -39.24
N ALA A 515 7.54 -6.73 -37.99
CA ALA A 515 7.44 -7.89 -37.12
C ALA A 515 6.16 -8.72 -37.41
N ILE A 516 6.33 -10.01 -37.69
CA ILE A 516 5.26 -10.98 -37.95
C ILE A 516 5.41 -12.13 -36.96
N ASN A 517 4.39 -12.39 -36.13
CA ASN A 517 4.39 -13.50 -35.18
C ASN A 517 3.42 -14.60 -35.67
N LEU A 518 3.92 -15.82 -35.76
CA LEU A 518 3.18 -17.03 -36.14
C LEU A 518 3.27 -18.07 -35.03
N THR A 519 2.18 -18.80 -34.79
CA THR A 519 2.14 -19.96 -33.90
C THR A 519 1.77 -21.19 -34.70
N ILE A 520 2.66 -22.17 -34.76
CA ILE A 520 2.47 -23.44 -35.49
C ILE A 520 2.28 -24.55 -34.47
N LYS A 521 1.20 -25.32 -34.58
CA LYS A 521 0.95 -26.52 -33.77
C LYS A 521 0.99 -27.75 -34.66
N ALA A 522 1.70 -28.79 -34.23
CA ALA A 522 1.83 -30.03 -34.95
C ALA A 522 1.83 -31.24 -34.02
N LYS A 523 1.56 -32.43 -34.59
CA LYS A 523 1.58 -33.72 -33.88
C LYS A 523 2.30 -34.78 -34.71
N GLN A 524 2.92 -35.73 -34.02
CA GLN A 524 3.52 -36.93 -34.60
C GLN A 524 3.02 -38.13 -33.78
N THR A 525 2.57 -39.19 -34.45
CA THR A 525 2.25 -40.47 -33.78
C THR A 525 3.53 -41.26 -33.56
N ARG A 526 3.67 -41.94 -32.42
CA ARG A 526 4.79 -42.83 -32.10
C ARG A 526 4.28 -44.27 -32.08
N ALA A 527 5.04 -45.20 -32.64
CA ALA A 527 4.65 -46.61 -32.71
C ALA A 527 4.91 -47.34 -31.39
N GLN A 528 5.95 -46.96 -30.65
CA GLN A 528 6.29 -47.57 -29.35
C GLN A 528 6.79 -46.52 -28.34
N PRO A 529 6.52 -46.67 -27.03
CA PRO A 529 6.94 -45.68 -26.02
C PRO A 529 8.46 -45.49 -25.92
N ALA A 530 9.22 -46.56 -26.19
CA ALA A 530 10.69 -46.59 -26.15
C ALA A 530 11.37 -46.31 -27.51
N GLU A 531 10.59 -46.00 -28.55
CA GLU A 531 11.11 -45.61 -29.88
C GLU A 531 11.93 -44.31 -29.78
N ASP A 532 13.07 -44.21 -30.46
CA ASP A 532 13.85 -42.96 -30.47
C ASP A 532 13.01 -41.79 -31.04
N ALA A 533 13.09 -40.61 -30.42
CA ALA A 533 12.44 -39.39 -30.91
C ALA A 533 13.47 -38.43 -31.50
N THR A 534 13.35 -38.17 -32.79
CA THR A 534 14.11 -37.11 -33.49
C THR A 534 13.45 -35.76 -33.21
N LEU A 535 14.21 -34.79 -32.69
CA LEU A 535 13.68 -33.48 -32.34
C LEU A 535 13.31 -32.65 -33.60
N PRO A 536 12.19 -31.90 -33.57
CA PRO A 536 11.70 -31.19 -34.74
C PRO A 536 12.53 -29.95 -35.09
N VAL A 537 13.24 -29.98 -36.21
CA VAL A 537 13.89 -28.80 -36.81
C VAL A 537 12.93 -28.15 -37.79
N LEU A 538 12.59 -26.89 -37.54
CA LEU A 538 11.88 -26.02 -38.48
C LEU A 538 12.92 -25.18 -39.20
N VAL A 539 12.85 -25.07 -40.53
CA VAL A 539 13.79 -24.25 -41.32
C VAL A 539 13.01 -23.28 -42.20
N MET A 540 13.18 -21.99 -41.97
CA MET A 540 12.60 -20.94 -42.82
C MET A 540 13.45 -20.81 -44.11
N GLN A 541 12.85 -21.04 -45.28
CA GLN A 541 13.57 -21.13 -46.57
C GLN A 541 14.19 -19.81 -47.02
N ASP A 542 13.48 -18.70 -46.83
CA ASP A 542 13.86 -17.36 -47.30
C ASP A 542 14.43 -16.48 -46.17
N ALA A 543 14.86 -17.08 -45.05
CA ALA A 543 15.49 -16.38 -43.94
C ALA A 543 16.99 -16.18 -44.18
N THR A 544 17.45 -14.96 -43.90
CA THR A 544 18.87 -14.59 -43.89
C THR A 544 19.62 -15.11 -42.66
N ARG A 545 18.88 -15.36 -41.57
CA ARG A 545 19.34 -15.97 -40.31
C ARG A 545 18.13 -16.49 -39.56
N HIS A 546 18.23 -17.69 -39.00
CA HIS A 546 17.23 -18.28 -38.12
C HIS A 546 17.88 -18.76 -36.81
N GLU A 547 17.52 -18.14 -35.68
CA GLU A 547 17.90 -18.63 -34.36
C GLU A 547 16.74 -19.36 -33.68
N ALA A 548 16.99 -20.56 -33.16
CA ALA A 548 15.94 -21.40 -32.59
C ALA A 548 16.29 -21.88 -31.18
N ARG A 549 15.29 -21.85 -30.30
CA ARG A 549 15.30 -22.48 -28.96
C ARG A 549 14.18 -23.49 -28.85
N MET A 550 14.42 -24.55 -28.09
CA MET A 550 13.48 -25.65 -27.89
C MET A 550 13.45 -26.10 -26.43
N GLU A 551 12.26 -26.17 -25.84
CA GLU A 551 11.99 -26.89 -24.60
C GLU A 551 11.38 -28.25 -24.97
N VAL A 552 12.00 -29.34 -24.53
CA VAL A 552 11.47 -30.70 -24.68
C VAL A 552 10.98 -31.19 -23.32
N SER A 553 9.67 -31.33 -23.17
CA SER A 553 9.02 -31.97 -22.02
C SER A 553 8.76 -33.44 -22.31
N VAL A 554 9.36 -34.34 -21.53
CA VAL A 554 9.24 -35.79 -21.65
C VAL A 554 8.33 -36.32 -20.53
N HIS A 555 7.31 -37.10 -20.93
CA HIS A 555 6.37 -37.73 -20.01
C HIS A 555 7.09 -38.63 -18.98
N SER A 556 6.75 -38.50 -17.69
CA SER A 556 7.46 -39.13 -16.55
C SER A 556 7.64 -40.66 -16.63
N SER A 557 6.77 -41.38 -17.32
CA SER A 557 6.96 -42.82 -17.66
C SER A 557 8.18 -43.16 -18.52
N LEU A 558 8.84 -42.16 -19.12
CA LEU A 558 9.98 -42.30 -20.02
C LEU A 558 11.19 -41.56 -19.44
N ASP A 559 12.31 -42.26 -19.35
CA ASP A 559 13.61 -41.72 -18.96
C ASP A 559 14.39 -41.34 -20.23
N PRO A 560 14.56 -40.04 -20.55
CA PRO A 560 15.23 -39.62 -21.78
C PRO A 560 16.75 -39.67 -21.63
N ASN A 561 17.43 -40.22 -22.64
CA ASN A 561 18.87 -40.10 -22.81
C ASN A 561 19.19 -39.52 -24.20
N THR A 562 20.19 -38.65 -24.29
CA THR A 562 20.62 -38.09 -25.58
C THR A 562 21.44 -39.14 -26.32
N LYS A 563 20.88 -39.69 -27.40
CA LYS A 563 21.55 -40.70 -28.24
C LYS A 563 22.50 -40.04 -29.22
N GLU A 564 22.03 -39.00 -29.90
CA GLU A 564 22.82 -38.15 -30.80
C GLU A 564 22.42 -36.69 -30.59
N LEU A 565 23.38 -35.77 -30.52
CA LEU A 565 23.09 -34.35 -30.30
C LEU A 565 22.90 -33.57 -31.62
N GLY A 566 23.35 -34.12 -32.76
CA GLY A 566 23.32 -33.41 -34.04
C GLY A 566 24.11 -32.10 -33.99
N ASP A 567 23.56 -31.03 -34.55
CA ASP A 567 24.14 -29.68 -34.48
C ASP A 567 23.50 -28.84 -33.34
N PHE A 568 22.74 -29.47 -32.43
CA PHE A 568 22.10 -28.78 -31.31
C PHE A 568 23.13 -28.50 -30.20
N GLN A 569 22.83 -27.50 -29.37
CA GLN A 569 23.55 -27.27 -28.11
C GLN A 569 22.54 -27.32 -26.97
N GLN A 570 22.88 -28.03 -25.88
CA GLN A 570 22.06 -28.04 -24.68
C GLN A 570 22.16 -26.67 -23.96
N GLU A 571 21.05 -26.18 -23.44
CA GLU A 571 20.97 -25.03 -22.54
C GLU A 571 20.25 -25.46 -21.26
N ASP A 572 20.66 -24.93 -20.11
CA ASP A 572 19.97 -25.17 -18.84
C ASP A 572 18.51 -24.68 -18.93
N VAL A 573 17.57 -25.52 -18.52
CA VAL A 573 16.16 -25.15 -18.41
C VAL A 573 15.99 -24.27 -17.17
N VAL A 574 16.30 -22.99 -17.31
CA VAL A 574 16.06 -21.99 -16.26
C VAL A 574 14.57 -22.03 -15.90
N ASN A 575 14.30 -22.37 -14.64
CA ASN A 575 12.96 -22.44 -14.10
C ASN A 575 12.27 -21.07 -14.34
N PRO A 576 11.06 -21.00 -14.95
CA PRO A 576 10.43 -19.74 -15.34
C PRO A 576 10.20 -18.75 -14.18
N ASN A 577 10.27 -19.21 -12.93
CA ASN A 577 10.21 -18.39 -11.72
C ASN A 577 11.58 -17.88 -11.21
N SER A 578 12.69 -18.18 -11.89
CA SER A 578 14.06 -17.86 -11.43
C SER A 578 14.80 -16.87 -12.35
N GLY A 579 14.30 -15.64 -12.42
CA GLY A 579 15.07 -14.50 -12.94
C GLY A 579 14.22 -13.42 -13.63
N PRO A 580 14.78 -12.22 -13.89
CA PRO A 580 14.03 -11.11 -14.51
C PRO A 580 13.71 -11.30 -16.00
N ASN A 581 14.15 -12.41 -16.61
CA ASN A 581 14.08 -12.63 -18.05
C ASN A 581 14.01 -14.14 -18.36
N PRO A 582 12.84 -14.79 -18.28
CA PRO A 582 12.69 -16.20 -18.62
C PRO A 582 13.08 -16.44 -20.09
N LEU A 583 13.76 -17.56 -20.38
CA LEU A 583 14.33 -17.86 -21.71
C LEU A 583 13.29 -17.98 -22.83
N LEU A 584 12.03 -18.21 -22.45
CA LEU A 584 10.84 -18.36 -23.28
C LEU A 584 9.70 -17.55 -22.63
N PRO A 585 8.90 -16.80 -23.40
CA PRO A 585 7.66 -16.24 -22.85
C PRO A 585 6.71 -17.37 -22.46
N PRO A 586 5.92 -17.23 -21.38
CA PRO A 586 4.88 -18.21 -21.05
C PRO A 586 3.87 -18.25 -22.21
N ILE A 587 3.87 -19.37 -22.94
CA ILE A 587 2.82 -19.68 -23.91
C ILE A 587 1.53 -19.81 -23.11
N GLU A 588 0.43 -19.18 -23.56
CA GLU A 588 -0.88 -19.36 -22.93
C GLU A 588 -1.22 -20.86 -22.91
N ASP A 589 -1.06 -21.45 -21.73
CA ASP A 589 -1.18 -22.87 -21.52
C ASP A 589 -2.67 -23.24 -21.56
N GLY A 590 -3.10 -23.80 -22.70
CA GLY A 590 -4.38 -24.49 -22.79
C GLY A 590 -4.47 -25.66 -21.79
N PRO A 591 -5.62 -26.36 -21.70
CA PRO A 591 -5.92 -27.38 -20.66
C PRO A 591 -4.99 -28.61 -20.64
N VAL A 592 -3.94 -28.63 -21.47
CA VAL A 592 -2.91 -29.67 -21.58
C VAL A 592 -1.80 -29.50 -20.54
N ALA A 593 -1.56 -28.29 -20.01
CA ALA A 593 -0.41 -28.00 -19.14
C ALA A 593 -0.58 -28.47 -17.69
N VAL A 594 -1.82 -28.57 -17.20
CA VAL A 594 -2.13 -29.07 -15.85
C VAL A 594 -1.72 -30.55 -15.68
N ALA A 595 -1.54 -31.29 -16.78
CA ALA A 595 -1.37 -32.73 -16.77
C ALA A 595 0.05 -33.26 -16.49
N MET A 596 1.08 -32.41 -16.37
CA MET A 596 2.49 -32.84 -16.37
C MET A 596 3.38 -31.93 -15.49
N GLN A 597 3.18 -31.91 -14.17
CA GLN A 597 4.09 -31.18 -13.25
C GLN A 597 5.48 -31.86 -13.15
N ASP A 598 5.54 -33.19 -13.21
CA ASP A 598 6.77 -33.99 -13.02
C ASP A 598 7.40 -34.48 -14.35
N ALA A 599 7.21 -33.76 -15.45
CA ALA A 599 7.86 -34.09 -16.73
C ALA A 599 9.35 -33.69 -16.71
N THR A 600 10.22 -34.57 -17.24
CA THR A 600 11.63 -34.22 -17.44
C THR A 600 11.73 -33.17 -18.53
N LYS A 601 12.37 -32.03 -18.25
CA LYS A 601 12.54 -30.93 -19.19
C LYS A 601 13.98 -30.82 -19.67
N LEU A 602 14.17 -30.69 -20.97
CA LEU A 602 15.47 -30.51 -21.62
C LEU A 602 15.44 -29.24 -22.48
N GLY A 603 16.51 -28.44 -22.41
CA GLY A 603 16.66 -27.20 -23.18
C GLY A 603 17.67 -27.38 -24.31
N PHE A 604 17.33 -26.91 -25.50
CA PHE A 604 18.20 -26.95 -26.67
C PHE A 604 18.15 -25.64 -27.46
N ARG A 605 19.25 -25.32 -28.14
CA ARG A 605 19.31 -24.30 -29.19
C ARG A 605 19.90 -24.85 -30.48
N TYR A 606 19.46 -24.31 -31.61
CA TYR A 606 20.06 -24.54 -32.93
C TYR A 606 19.99 -23.28 -33.81
N ARG A 607 20.67 -23.30 -34.96
CA ARG A 607 20.63 -22.24 -35.97
C ARG A 607 20.38 -22.82 -37.34
N ASP A 608 19.63 -22.08 -38.15
CA ASP A 608 19.37 -22.35 -39.57
C ASP A 608 18.98 -23.82 -39.82
N ALA A 609 19.54 -24.45 -40.86
CA ALA A 609 19.33 -25.87 -41.16
C ALA A 609 20.27 -26.77 -40.33
N ALA A 610 19.89 -27.03 -39.08
CA ALA A 610 20.62 -27.92 -38.18
C ALA A 610 20.26 -29.41 -38.35
N LYS A 611 21.23 -30.32 -38.15
CA LYS A 611 20.93 -31.73 -37.94
C LYS A 611 20.20 -31.91 -36.60
N PRO A 612 19.06 -32.63 -36.57
CA PRO A 612 18.27 -32.79 -35.36
C PRO A 612 18.99 -33.66 -34.32
N ALA A 613 18.80 -33.34 -33.04
CA ALA A 613 19.15 -34.27 -31.97
C ALA A 613 18.15 -35.44 -31.90
N VAL A 614 18.62 -36.59 -31.42
CA VAL A 614 17.84 -37.83 -31.24
C VAL A 614 17.87 -38.22 -29.78
N LEU A 615 16.69 -38.34 -29.16
CA LEU A 615 16.51 -38.83 -27.81
C LEU A 615 16.11 -40.30 -27.84
N SER A 616 16.78 -41.12 -27.04
CA SER A 616 16.37 -42.49 -26.72
C SER A 616 15.63 -42.53 -25.39
N PHE A 617 14.75 -43.51 -25.18
CA PHE A 617 13.95 -43.59 -23.96
C PHE A 617 13.98 -44.98 -23.32
N LYS A 618 14.18 -45.02 -22.00
CA LYS A 618 13.95 -46.20 -21.18
C LYS A 618 12.60 -46.06 -20.48
N SER A 619 11.68 -47.01 -20.65
CA SER A 619 10.42 -46.98 -19.89
C SER A 619 10.72 -47.25 -18.42
N ARG A 620 10.19 -46.40 -17.53
CA ARG A 620 10.20 -46.61 -16.08
C ARG A 620 9.00 -47.51 -15.71
N SER A 621 9.17 -48.33 -14.67
CA SER A 621 8.07 -49.08 -14.05
C SER A 621 7.23 -48.16 -13.17
N SER A 622 6.02 -48.60 -12.77
CA SER A 622 5.22 -47.86 -11.80
C SER A 622 5.95 -47.78 -10.45
N GLN A 623 5.90 -46.62 -9.81
CA GLN A 623 6.38 -46.42 -8.44
C GLN A 623 5.19 -45.94 -7.61
N VAL A 624 4.65 -46.83 -6.78
CA VAL A 624 3.46 -46.55 -5.96
C VAL A 624 3.91 -46.18 -4.56
N SER A 625 3.68 -44.94 -4.14
CA SER A 625 3.80 -44.53 -2.74
C SER A 625 2.41 -44.45 -2.11
N VAL A 626 2.29 -44.66 -0.80
CA VAL A 626 1.01 -44.53 -0.10
C VAL A 626 1.20 -43.93 1.30
N GLU A 627 0.28 -43.04 1.66
CA GLU A 627 0.06 -42.60 3.04
C GLU A 627 -1.25 -43.20 3.55
N VAL A 628 -1.17 -44.01 4.61
CA VAL A 628 -2.32 -44.67 5.25
C VAL A 628 -2.81 -43.80 6.41
N LEU A 629 -3.97 -43.17 6.24
CA LEU A 629 -4.62 -42.37 7.26
C LEU A 629 -5.68 -43.22 7.98
N SER A 630 -5.40 -43.61 9.21
CA SER A 630 -6.26 -44.47 10.05
C SER A 630 -6.96 -43.65 11.12
N LEU A 631 -8.29 -43.76 11.16
CA LEU A 631 -9.13 -43.17 12.21
C LEU A 631 -9.80 -44.27 13.03
N LEU A 632 -9.61 -44.21 14.34
CA LEU A 632 -10.21 -45.12 15.31
C LEU A 632 -11.19 -44.37 16.22
N GLU A 633 -12.49 -44.53 15.98
CA GLU A 633 -13.56 -43.98 16.82
C GLU A 633 -14.06 -45.03 17.82
N VAL A 634 -13.75 -44.87 19.10
CA VAL A 634 -14.24 -45.72 20.19
C VAL A 634 -15.52 -45.13 20.78
N ARG A 635 -16.65 -45.83 20.60
CA ARG A 635 -17.98 -45.42 21.04
C ARG A 635 -18.47 -46.35 22.16
N GLU A 636 -19.53 -45.98 22.88
CA GLU A 636 -20.00 -46.76 24.04
C GLU A 636 -20.42 -48.21 23.72
N GLN A 637 -20.84 -48.48 22.48
CA GLN A 637 -21.41 -49.75 22.03
C GLN A 637 -20.76 -50.28 20.74
N SER A 638 -19.80 -49.55 20.16
CA SER A 638 -19.11 -49.95 18.93
C SER A 638 -17.72 -49.32 18.82
N THR A 639 -16.84 -49.99 18.09
CA THR A 639 -15.53 -49.47 17.70
C THR A 639 -15.53 -49.36 16.18
N ARG A 640 -15.33 -48.15 15.65
CA ARG A 640 -15.30 -47.90 14.21
C ARG A 640 -13.88 -47.57 13.76
N HIS A 641 -13.42 -48.32 12.76
CA HIS A 641 -12.21 -48.04 12.01
C HIS A 641 -12.58 -47.45 10.64
N GLU A 642 -11.93 -46.36 10.27
CA GLU A 642 -12.05 -45.71 8.96
C GLU A 642 -10.63 -45.51 8.42
N TRP A 643 -10.34 -46.06 7.24
CA TRP A 643 -9.03 -45.99 6.59
C TRP A 643 -9.15 -45.20 5.29
N THR A 644 -8.27 -44.23 5.10
CA THR A 644 -8.06 -43.53 3.83
C THR A 644 -6.65 -43.82 3.35
N LEU A 645 -6.54 -44.61 2.27
CA LEU A 645 -5.29 -44.93 1.60
C LEU A 645 -5.04 -43.85 0.53
N SER A 646 -4.14 -42.92 0.80
CA SER A 646 -3.76 -41.86 -0.14
C SER A 646 -2.57 -42.33 -0.99
N PHE A 647 -2.85 -42.81 -2.19
CA PHE A 647 -1.85 -43.27 -3.15
C PHE A 647 -1.28 -42.10 -3.95
N ASP A 648 0.00 -42.19 -4.29
CA ASP A 648 0.65 -41.44 -5.34
C ASP A 648 1.37 -42.39 -6.28
N VAL A 649 0.97 -42.42 -7.56
CA VAL A 649 1.49 -43.36 -8.57
C VAL A 649 2.35 -42.61 -9.59
N ALA A 650 3.66 -42.70 -9.39
CA ALA A 650 4.66 -42.08 -10.24
C ALA A 650 5.07 -42.97 -11.44
N TYR A 651 5.59 -42.29 -12.46
CA TYR A 651 6.05 -42.83 -13.74
C TYR A 651 4.98 -43.52 -14.60
N ALA A 652 4.73 -44.81 -14.39
CA ALA A 652 3.79 -45.59 -15.19
C ALA A 652 2.48 -45.78 -14.42
N ALA A 653 1.36 -45.67 -15.13
CA ALA A 653 0.06 -45.92 -14.54
C ALA A 653 -0.12 -47.41 -14.19
N THR A 654 -0.89 -47.71 -13.15
CA THR A 654 -1.27 -49.09 -12.78
C THR A 654 -2.76 -49.17 -12.47
N ASP A 655 -3.39 -50.28 -12.84
CA ASP A 655 -4.79 -50.60 -12.50
C ASP A 655 -4.90 -51.61 -11.34
N ARG A 656 -3.79 -52.13 -10.83
CA ARG A 656 -3.77 -53.16 -9.77
C ARG A 656 -2.91 -52.77 -8.58
N PHE A 657 -3.42 -53.10 -7.39
CA PHE A 657 -2.77 -52.86 -6.10
C PHE A 657 -2.98 -54.07 -5.19
N ILE A 658 -1.94 -54.50 -4.48
CA ILE A 658 -2.05 -55.53 -3.43
C ILE A 658 -2.29 -54.85 -2.09
N LEU A 659 -3.34 -55.25 -1.40
CA LEU A 659 -3.69 -54.78 -0.06
C LEU A 659 -3.59 -55.94 0.94
N ALA A 660 -2.85 -55.75 2.02
CA ALA A 660 -2.86 -56.63 3.18
C ALA A 660 -3.94 -56.16 4.16
N VAL A 661 -4.98 -56.99 4.33
CA VAL A 661 -6.13 -56.75 5.20
C VAL A 661 -6.02 -57.65 6.44
N PRO A 662 -6.16 -57.15 7.68
CA PRO A 662 -6.15 -57.98 8.87
C PRO A 662 -7.23 -59.08 8.80
N LYS A 663 -6.86 -60.32 9.10
CA LYS A 663 -7.79 -61.47 9.09
C LYS A 663 -9.02 -61.25 9.98
N ALA A 664 -8.87 -60.45 11.04
CA ALA A 664 -9.95 -60.09 11.96
C ALA A 664 -11.11 -59.28 11.33
N VAL A 665 -10.92 -58.66 10.16
CA VAL A 665 -11.96 -57.84 9.48
C VAL A 665 -12.19 -58.19 8.01
N ALA A 666 -11.43 -59.14 7.45
CA ALA A 666 -11.48 -59.47 6.02
C ALA A 666 -12.88 -59.82 5.49
N ASP A 667 -13.68 -60.54 6.27
CA ASP A 667 -15.02 -60.97 5.83
C ASP A 667 -16.03 -59.81 5.83
N GLU A 668 -15.87 -58.84 6.72
CA GLU A 668 -16.82 -57.73 6.94
C GLU A 668 -16.38 -56.41 6.29
N LEU A 669 -15.10 -56.24 5.94
CA LEU A 669 -14.57 -55.01 5.36
C LEU A 669 -15.19 -54.72 3.97
N ARG A 670 -15.70 -53.50 3.82
CA ARG A 670 -16.27 -52.97 2.57
C ARG A 670 -15.52 -51.71 2.11
N PHE A 671 -15.24 -51.67 0.81
CA PHE A 671 -14.77 -50.48 0.12
C PHE A 671 -15.96 -49.73 -0.47
N VAL A 672 -15.97 -48.40 -0.35
CA VAL A 672 -17.02 -47.53 -0.87
C VAL A 672 -16.43 -46.62 -1.94
N ASP A 673 -15.89 -47.22 -3.00
CA ASP A 673 -15.25 -46.48 -4.08
C ASP A 673 -15.75 -46.93 -5.47
N PRO A 674 -16.37 -46.04 -6.28
CA PRO A 674 -16.83 -46.37 -7.62
C PRO A 674 -15.68 -46.61 -8.62
N ALA A 675 -14.44 -46.22 -8.31
CA ALA A 675 -13.27 -46.46 -9.13
C ALA A 675 -12.84 -47.92 -9.18
N ILE A 676 -13.21 -48.72 -8.18
CA ILE A 676 -12.90 -50.14 -8.11
C ILE A 676 -13.79 -50.91 -9.10
N LYS A 677 -13.17 -51.83 -9.83
CA LYS A 677 -13.82 -52.77 -10.75
C LYS A 677 -14.11 -54.09 -10.05
N GLU A 678 -13.11 -54.62 -9.36
CA GLU A 678 -13.13 -55.94 -8.73
C GLU A 678 -12.13 -55.99 -7.56
N ILE A 679 -12.41 -56.83 -6.55
CA ILE A 679 -11.47 -57.12 -5.45
C ILE A 679 -11.34 -58.64 -5.35
N ASN A 680 -10.18 -59.15 -5.75
CA ASN A 680 -9.85 -60.56 -5.68
C ASN A 680 -9.37 -60.91 -4.26
N LYS A 681 -10.31 -61.33 -3.40
CA LYS A 681 -10.07 -61.64 -1.98
C LYS A 681 -9.26 -62.93 -1.73
N THR A 682 -9.06 -63.77 -2.75
CA THR A 682 -8.36 -65.06 -2.66
C THR A 682 -7.00 -65.05 -3.38
N TYR A 683 -6.51 -63.86 -3.70
CA TYR A 683 -5.25 -63.65 -4.40
C TYR A 683 -4.06 -64.26 -3.66
N LYS A 684 -3.18 -64.93 -4.42
CA LYS A 684 -1.92 -65.49 -3.94
C LYS A 684 -0.79 -65.02 -4.86
N PRO A 685 0.10 -64.13 -4.42
CA PRO A 685 1.22 -63.68 -5.25
C PRO A 685 2.20 -64.84 -5.49
N ALA A 686 2.91 -64.79 -6.62
CA ALA A 686 3.93 -65.78 -6.97
C ALA A 686 5.16 -65.76 -6.02
N GLN A 687 5.39 -64.63 -5.35
CA GLN A 687 6.38 -64.46 -4.30
C GLN A 687 5.72 -63.72 -3.14
N ALA A 688 5.90 -64.19 -1.90
CA ALA A 688 5.31 -63.53 -0.73
C ALA A 688 5.93 -62.13 -0.54
N PRO A 689 5.12 -61.08 -0.33
CA PRO A 689 5.63 -59.73 -0.16
C PRO A 689 6.29 -59.56 1.22
N LYS A 690 7.18 -58.58 1.34
CA LYS A 690 7.99 -58.34 2.55
C LYS A 690 7.24 -57.50 3.58
N LEU A 691 6.19 -58.07 4.17
CA LEU A 691 5.45 -57.47 5.27
C LEU A 691 5.80 -58.16 6.60
N PRO A 692 6.17 -57.43 7.68
CA PRO A 692 6.25 -58.00 9.02
C PRO A 692 4.87 -58.48 9.50
N ASP A 693 4.83 -59.53 10.32
CA ASP A 693 3.58 -60.11 10.86
C ASP A 693 2.54 -60.53 9.78
N ILE A 694 2.98 -60.86 8.55
CA ILE A 694 2.13 -61.20 7.40
C ILE A 694 1.11 -62.33 7.68
N ASP A 695 1.41 -63.23 8.62
CA ASP A 695 0.50 -64.29 9.06
C ASP A 695 -0.80 -63.77 9.69
N ASN A 696 -0.86 -62.50 10.13
CA ASN A 696 -2.08 -61.86 10.63
C ASN A 696 -2.96 -61.26 9.51
N TYR A 697 -2.47 -61.24 8.26
CA TYR A 697 -3.10 -60.59 7.12
C TYR A 697 -3.57 -61.58 6.05
N THR A 698 -4.53 -61.15 5.24
CA THR A 698 -4.89 -61.78 3.96
C THR A 698 -4.62 -60.77 2.84
N LEU A 699 -4.19 -61.26 1.67
CA LEU A 699 -3.78 -60.43 0.55
C LEU A 699 -4.91 -60.34 -0.48
N TRP A 700 -5.34 -59.11 -0.77
CA TRP A 700 -6.37 -58.81 -1.77
C TRP A 700 -5.75 -58.07 -2.94
N GLU A 701 -6.01 -58.53 -4.16
CA GLU A 701 -5.69 -57.77 -5.38
C GLU A 701 -6.89 -56.88 -5.72
N VAL A 702 -6.72 -55.56 -5.57
CA VAL A 702 -7.71 -54.53 -5.91
C VAL A 702 -7.49 -54.11 -7.36
N ILE A 703 -8.50 -54.30 -8.21
CA ILE A 703 -8.45 -53.99 -9.64
C ILE A 703 -9.35 -52.78 -9.92
N MET A 704 -8.78 -51.77 -10.54
CA MET A 704 -9.45 -50.50 -10.88
C MET A 704 -10.18 -50.57 -12.23
N ARG A 705 -11.14 -49.67 -12.44
CA ARG A 705 -11.87 -49.55 -13.73
C ARG A 705 -11.04 -48.94 -14.85
N SER A 706 -10.01 -48.19 -14.50
CA SER A 706 -9.06 -47.54 -15.39
C SER A 706 -7.70 -47.52 -14.71
N GLU A 707 -6.62 -47.49 -15.51
CA GLU A 707 -5.28 -47.24 -15.00
C GLU A 707 -5.25 -45.93 -14.20
N ARG A 708 -4.44 -45.88 -13.14
CA ARG A 708 -4.27 -44.73 -12.23
C ARG A 708 -2.83 -44.24 -12.26
N SER A 709 -2.68 -42.92 -12.29
CA SER A 709 -1.40 -42.20 -12.21
C SER A 709 -1.61 -40.91 -11.41
N GLY A 710 -0.56 -40.45 -10.73
CA GLY A 710 -0.64 -39.36 -9.74
C GLY A 710 -1.45 -39.72 -8.50
N ALA A 711 -1.90 -38.69 -7.78
CA ALA A 711 -2.58 -38.85 -6.50
C ALA A 711 -4.04 -39.31 -6.62
N PHE A 712 -4.43 -40.33 -5.83
CA PHE A 712 -5.83 -40.71 -5.62
C PHE A 712 -6.03 -41.41 -4.26
N THR A 713 -7.25 -41.42 -3.74
CA THR A 713 -7.57 -42.01 -2.43
C THR A 713 -8.51 -43.20 -2.56
N LEU A 714 -8.28 -44.28 -1.80
CA LEU A 714 -9.28 -45.32 -1.54
C LEU A 714 -9.76 -45.25 -0.09
N THR A 715 -11.06 -45.36 0.15
CA THR A 715 -11.62 -45.37 1.52
C THR A 715 -12.28 -46.69 1.88
N ALA A 716 -12.00 -47.17 3.08
CA ALA A 716 -12.63 -48.35 3.68
C ALA A 716 -13.15 -48.02 5.09
N THR A 717 -14.19 -48.73 5.53
CA THR A 717 -14.75 -48.56 6.88
C THR A 717 -15.22 -49.90 7.43
N HIS A 718 -15.02 -50.11 8.72
CA HIS A 718 -15.52 -51.25 9.48
C HIS A 718 -16.02 -50.76 10.85
N GLU A 719 -17.18 -51.21 11.30
CA GLU A 719 -17.72 -50.89 12.62
C GLU A 719 -18.11 -52.19 13.34
N LYS A 720 -17.44 -52.45 14.47
CA LYS A 720 -17.61 -53.67 15.28
C LYS A 720 -18.37 -53.35 16.56
N PRO A 721 -19.50 -54.02 16.85
CA PRO A 721 -20.17 -53.91 18.16
C PRO A 721 -19.20 -54.23 19.30
N THR A 722 -19.05 -53.30 20.24
CA THR A 722 -18.11 -53.35 21.36
C THR A 722 -18.81 -52.79 22.59
N VAL A 723 -19.37 -53.66 23.42
CA VAL A 723 -20.15 -53.25 24.61
C VAL A 723 -19.21 -53.05 25.79
N ILE A 724 -19.03 -51.79 26.22
CA ILE A 724 -18.20 -51.45 27.38
C ILE A 724 -19.13 -51.26 28.60
N GLU A 725 -19.12 -52.24 29.50
CA GLU A 725 -19.89 -52.16 30.75
C GLU A 725 -19.22 -51.21 31.77
N PRO A 726 -20.00 -50.45 32.58
CA PRO A 726 -19.44 -49.59 33.62
C PRO A 726 -18.55 -50.36 34.60
N GLY A 727 -17.32 -49.88 34.79
CA GLY A 727 -16.36 -50.49 35.72
C GLY A 727 -15.59 -51.72 35.19
N LYS A 728 -15.79 -52.15 33.95
CA LYS A 728 -14.90 -53.11 33.26
C LYS A 728 -14.02 -52.37 32.25
N SER A 729 -12.76 -52.80 32.10
CA SER A 729 -11.93 -52.40 30.97
C SER A 729 -12.10 -53.35 29.79
N VAL A 730 -11.92 -52.82 28.58
CA VAL A 730 -11.90 -53.57 27.32
C VAL A 730 -10.62 -53.18 26.57
N GLN A 731 -9.81 -54.16 26.20
CA GLN A 731 -8.64 -53.96 25.34
C GLN A 731 -9.10 -53.71 23.90
N VAL A 732 -8.56 -52.66 23.27
CA VAL A 732 -8.85 -52.25 21.89
C VAL A 732 -7.53 -52.09 21.14
N ASP A 733 -7.34 -52.92 20.12
CA ASP A 733 -6.20 -52.86 19.21
C ASP A 733 -6.54 -52.05 17.95
N LEU A 734 -5.58 -51.28 17.45
CA LEU A 734 -5.61 -50.64 16.15
C LEU A 734 -5.46 -51.71 15.05
N LEU A 735 -6.46 -51.79 14.18
CA LEU A 735 -6.38 -52.56 12.96
C LEU A 735 -5.84 -51.67 11.82
N GLN A 736 -4.69 -52.02 11.26
CA GLN A 736 -4.03 -51.27 10.18
C GLN A 736 -4.22 -51.97 8.82
N LEU A 737 -4.31 -51.20 7.74
CA LEU A 737 -4.22 -51.71 6.37
C LEU A 737 -2.84 -51.39 5.81
N HIS A 738 -2.22 -52.34 5.09
CA HIS A 738 -0.90 -52.16 4.48
C HIS A 738 -0.95 -52.41 2.97
N VAL A 739 -0.03 -51.80 2.21
CA VAL A 739 0.14 -52.00 0.76
C VAL A 739 1.52 -52.61 0.51
N PRO A 740 1.66 -53.95 0.51
CA PRO A 740 2.97 -54.59 0.61
C PRO A 740 3.91 -54.40 -0.59
N ASP A 741 3.35 -54.03 -1.75
CA ASP A 741 4.08 -53.75 -2.99
C ASP A 741 4.31 -52.24 -3.22
N ALA A 742 3.97 -51.38 -2.25
CA ALA A 742 4.30 -49.96 -2.30
C ALA A 742 5.83 -49.77 -2.21
N PHE A 743 6.35 -48.84 -3.01
CA PHE A 743 7.72 -48.36 -2.92
C PHE A 743 8.01 -47.73 -1.55
N GLN A 744 7.02 -47.00 -1.02
CA GLN A 744 7.06 -46.42 0.30
C GLN A 744 5.65 -46.41 0.90
N GLU A 745 5.50 -46.98 2.09
CA GLU A 745 4.33 -46.82 2.94
C GLU A 745 4.70 -45.90 4.13
N THR A 746 3.85 -44.91 4.37
CA THR A 746 3.85 -44.09 5.60
C THR A 746 2.43 -44.00 6.11
N GLY A 747 2.20 -43.46 7.30
CA GLY A 747 0.83 -43.23 7.74
C GLY A 747 0.69 -42.46 9.03
N GLN A 748 -0.56 -42.14 9.33
CA GLN A 748 -0.98 -41.38 10.50
C GLN A 748 -2.20 -42.02 11.13
N VAL A 749 -2.27 -41.99 12.45
CA VAL A 749 -3.35 -42.60 13.25
C VAL A 749 -3.96 -41.53 14.14
N ALA A 750 -5.28 -41.39 14.10
CA ALA A 750 -6.04 -40.52 15.00
C ALA A 750 -7.06 -41.34 15.79
N ILE A 751 -7.09 -41.16 17.12
CA ILE A 751 -8.02 -41.86 18.02
C ILE A 751 -9.01 -40.87 18.61
N LEU A 752 -10.30 -41.16 18.43
CA LEU A 752 -11.41 -40.46 19.09
C LEU A 752 -12.07 -41.42 20.09
N LYS A 753 -12.59 -40.88 21.18
CA LYS A 753 -13.38 -41.61 22.18
C LYS A 753 -14.67 -40.85 22.48
N ALA A 754 -15.72 -41.56 22.89
CA ALA A 754 -16.89 -40.93 23.51
C ALA A 754 -16.52 -40.28 24.87
N ASP A 755 -17.25 -39.24 25.27
CA ASP A 755 -16.97 -38.47 26.49
C ASP A 755 -17.05 -39.32 27.77
N SER A 756 -17.90 -40.34 27.78
CA SER A 756 -18.07 -41.30 28.88
C SER A 756 -16.94 -42.32 29.02
N LEU A 757 -16.03 -42.39 28.04
CA LEU A 757 -14.96 -43.36 28.00
C LEU A 757 -13.62 -42.71 28.38
N GLU A 758 -12.76 -43.47 29.05
CA GLU A 758 -11.38 -43.11 29.34
C GLU A 758 -10.46 -44.14 28.67
N ILE A 759 -9.35 -43.69 28.07
CA ILE A 759 -8.34 -44.57 27.49
C ILE A 759 -7.13 -44.63 28.43
N ARG A 760 -6.60 -45.83 28.68
CA ARG A 760 -5.50 -46.11 29.61
C ARG A 760 -4.48 -47.05 28.96
N GLU A 761 -3.26 -47.04 29.50
CA GLU A 761 -2.19 -48.02 29.21
C GLU A 761 -1.92 -48.27 27.70
N PRO A 762 -1.56 -47.24 26.91
CA PRO A 762 -1.23 -47.42 25.50
C PRO A 762 0.08 -48.21 25.32
N THR A 763 -0.01 -49.34 24.63
CA THR A 763 1.12 -50.13 24.14
C THR A 763 1.40 -49.75 22.69
N VAL A 764 2.63 -49.33 22.39
CA VAL A 764 2.98 -48.66 21.13
C VAL A 764 4.27 -49.24 20.52
N GLU A 765 4.25 -49.63 19.25
CA GLU A 765 5.41 -50.12 18.48
C GLU A 765 5.57 -49.31 17.18
N THR A 766 6.79 -48.79 16.93
CA THR A 766 7.22 -47.95 15.78
C THR A 766 6.41 -46.67 15.44
N LEU A 767 5.42 -46.31 16.25
CA LEU A 767 4.64 -45.07 16.14
C LEU A 767 5.22 -43.93 16.98
N GLU A 768 5.31 -42.74 16.39
CA GLU A 768 5.69 -41.49 17.07
C GLU A 768 4.42 -40.68 17.39
N GLN A 769 4.23 -40.28 18.65
CA GLN A 769 3.09 -39.45 19.05
C GLN A 769 3.25 -38.00 18.54
N ILE A 770 2.17 -37.38 18.06
CA ILE A 770 2.13 -36.02 17.52
C ILE A 770 0.97 -35.20 18.10
N ASP A 771 1.01 -33.87 17.89
CA ASP A 771 -0.14 -32.99 18.15
C ASP A 771 -1.24 -33.23 17.11
N ALA A 772 -2.52 -33.13 17.52
CA ALA A 772 -3.66 -33.30 16.62
C ALA A 772 -3.71 -32.26 15.47
N ARG A 773 -2.96 -31.15 15.56
CA ARG A 773 -2.79 -30.14 14.49
C ARG A 773 -1.80 -30.57 13.40
N GLU A 774 -0.90 -31.52 13.68
CA GLU A 774 0.03 -32.07 12.69
C GLU A 774 -0.62 -33.15 11.81
N LEU A 775 -1.80 -33.64 12.19
CA LEU A 775 -2.55 -34.62 11.40
C LEU A 775 -2.90 -34.08 10.00
N ALA A 776 -2.90 -34.98 9.01
CA ALA A 776 -3.46 -34.72 7.69
C ALA A 776 -4.94 -34.27 7.78
N SER A 777 -5.38 -33.40 6.87
CA SER A 777 -6.68 -32.73 6.94
C SER A 777 -7.89 -33.68 7.01
N ALA A 778 -7.78 -34.91 6.52
CA ALA A 778 -8.83 -35.93 6.63
C ALA A 778 -9.04 -36.47 8.06
N LEU A 779 -8.00 -36.41 8.91
CA LEU A 779 -8.00 -36.89 10.30
C LEU A 779 -8.21 -35.77 11.34
N GLN A 780 -8.09 -34.49 10.94
CA GLN A 780 -8.32 -33.34 11.83
C GLN A 780 -9.81 -33.23 12.23
N ARG A 781 -10.21 -33.89 13.32
CA ARG A 781 -11.57 -33.84 13.90
C ARG A 781 -11.54 -33.26 15.34
N PRO A 782 -12.58 -32.53 15.78
CA PRO A 782 -12.69 -32.16 17.19
C PRO A 782 -12.85 -33.42 18.05
N GLY A 783 -12.17 -33.47 19.20
CA GLY A 783 -12.22 -34.63 20.12
C GLY A 783 -11.21 -35.75 19.83
N VAL A 784 -10.27 -35.56 18.89
CA VAL A 784 -9.06 -36.40 18.79
C VAL A 784 -8.36 -36.40 20.14
N SER A 785 -8.24 -37.58 20.75
CA SER A 785 -7.63 -37.78 22.07
C SER A 785 -6.13 -38.04 21.95
N TRP A 786 -5.73 -38.89 20.99
CA TRP A 786 -4.33 -39.14 20.66
C TRP A 786 -4.13 -39.16 19.14
N ALA A 787 -2.95 -38.74 18.71
CA ALA A 787 -2.51 -38.74 17.32
C ALA A 787 -1.08 -39.32 17.23
N TYR A 788 -0.82 -40.13 16.20
CA TYR A 788 0.45 -40.77 15.95
C TYR A 788 0.81 -40.74 14.45
N LYS A 789 2.09 -40.87 14.12
CA LYS A 789 2.60 -41.08 12.75
C LYS A 789 3.60 -42.24 12.72
N TYR A 790 3.73 -42.91 11.58
CA TYR A 790 4.76 -43.93 11.34
C TYR A 790 5.44 -43.75 9.98
N ARG A 791 6.68 -44.22 9.90
CA ARG A 791 7.52 -44.23 8.67
C ARG A 791 8.13 -45.61 8.39
N SER A 792 7.81 -46.60 9.19
CA SER A 792 8.35 -47.97 9.16
C SER A 792 7.30 -48.94 9.70
N LEU A 793 7.43 -50.22 9.33
CA LEU A 793 6.57 -51.32 9.78
C LEU A 793 7.40 -52.26 10.71
N PRO A 794 6.77 -53.02 11.64
CA PRO A 794 5.34 -53.16 11.91
C PRO A 794 4.74 -52.02 12.76
N VAL A 795 3.50 -51.67 12.47
CA VAL A 795 2.70 -50.74 13.29
C VAL A 795 1.87 -51.54 14.30
N LYS A 796 2.07 -51.30 15.60
CA LYS A 796 1.18 -51.84 16.65
C LYS A 796 0.78 -50.75 17.64
N LEU A 797 -0.51 -50.70 17.96
CA LEU A 797 -1.09 -49.79 18.94
C LEU A 797 -2.28 -50.49 19.60
N GLY A 798 -2.23 -50.68 20.91
CA GLY A 798 -3.32 -51.26 21.71
C GLY A 798 -3.48 -50.52 23.02
N PHE A 799 -4.70 -50.45 23.56
CA PHE A 799 -5.00 -49.70 24.79
C PHE A 799 -6.26 -50.19 25.50
N GLU A 800 -6.35 -49.91 26.81
CA GLU A 800 -7.55 -50.19 27.60
C GLU A 800 -8.56 -49.05 27.53
N VAL A 801 -9.84 -49.40 27.39
CA VAL A 801 -10.97 -48.45 27.43
C VAL A 801 -11.89 -48.78 28.59
N VAL A 802 -12.19 -47.79 29.42
CA VAL A 802 -13.06 -47.92 30.60
C VAL A 802 -14.25 -46.98 30.50
N LYS A 803 -15.45 -47.44 30.83
CA LYS A 803 -16.65 -46.60 30.91
C LYS A 803 -16.85 -46.01 32.30
N ASN A 804 -16.92 -44.67 32.36
CA ASN A 804 -17.20 -43.92 33.58
C ASN A 804 -18.67 -44.10 34.03
N SER A 805 -18.89 -44.18 35.34
CA SER A 805 -20.22 -44.23 35.94
C SER A 805 -20.79 -42.83 36.17
N TYR A 806 -22.02 -42.60 35.69
CA TYR A 806 -22.73 -41.35 35.92
C TYR A 806 -23.41 -41.32 37.29
N PHE A 807 -23.30 -40.21 38.01
CA PHE A 807 -24.07 -39.96 39.23
C PHE A 807 -25.55 -39.66 38.88
N PRO A 808 -26.52 -40.13 39.69
CA PRO A 808 -27.94 -39.85 39.46
C PRO A 808 -28.24 -38.35 39.57
N VAL A 809 -29.02 -37.82 38.61
CA VAL A 809 -29.36 -36.39 38.53
C VAL A 809 -30.33 -36.00 39.66
N PRO A 810 -30.05 -34.95 40.46
CA PRO A 810 -30.97 -34.52 41.52
C PRO A 810 -32.33 -34.02 41.00
N GLN A 811 -33.42 -34.60 41.52
CA GLN A 811 -34.81 -34.20 41.19
C GLN A 811 -35.18 -32.79 41.70
N ALA A 812 -34.49 -32.31 42.73
CA ALA A 812 -34.51 -30.91 43.16
C ALA A 812 -33.18 -30.55 43.82
N MET A 813 -32.91 -29.26 43.95
CA MET A 813 -31.74 -28.75 44.68
C MET A 813 -32.05 -27.40 45.32
N VAL A 814 -31.66 -27.20 46.57
CA VAL A 814 -31.72 -25.88 47.22
C VAL A 814 -30.46 -25.11 46.83
N THR A 815 -30.63 -24.02 46.09
CA THR A 815 -29.49 -23.16 45.71
C THR A 815 -28.99 -22.38 46.92
N HIS A 816 -29.90 -21.82 47.71
CA HIS A 816 -29.59 -21.05 48.91
C HIS A 816 -30.57 -21.37 50.03
N ALA A 817 -30.02 -21.62 51.21
CA ALA A 817 -30.75 -21.67 52.48
C ALA A 817 -30.42 -20.40 53.29
N ASP A 818 -31.38 -19.49 53.45
CA ASP A 818 -31.23 -18.27 54.25
C ASP A 818 -32.04 -18.41 55.54
N LEU A 819 -31.35 -18.69 56.64
CA LEU A 819 -31.94 -18.85 57.97
C LEU A 819 -31.73 -17.58 58.79
N THR A 820 -32.76 -17.14 59.50
CA THR A 820 -32.71 -16.05 60.47
C THR A 820 -33.26 -16.54 61.81
N THR A 821 -32.39 -16.68 62.81
CA THR A 821 -32.77 -17.10 64.17
C THR A 821 -32.60 -15.94 65.15
N ALA A 822 -33.65 -15.62 65.90
CA ALA A 822 -33.57 -14.79 67.09
C ALA A 822 -33.51 -15.67 68.34
N VAL A 823 -32.61 -15.33 69.26
CA VAL A 823 -32.48 -16.00 70.56
C VAL A 823 -32.89 -15.04 71.67
N ALA A 824 -33.90 -15.42 72.44
CA ALA A 824 -34.39 -14.66 73.58
C ALA A 824 -33.43 -14.74 74.79
N SER A 825 -33.58 -13.84 75.76
CA SER A 825 -32.73 -13.77 76.96
C SER A 825 -32.88 -14.95 77.92
N ASP A 826 -33.89 -15.79 77.73
CA ASP A 826 -34.13 -17.05 78.44
C ASP A 826 -33.71 -18.29 77.62
N GLY A 827 -33.20 -18.11 76.40
CA GLY A 827 -32.74 -19.18 75.51
C GLY A 827 -33.79 -19.74 74.56
N ALA A 828 -35.03 -19.22 74.53
CA ALA A 828 -36.00 -19.58 73.49
C ALA A 828 -35.53 -19.10 72.10
N GLN A 829 -35.87 -19.83 71.04
CA GLN A 829 -35.35 -19.59 69.68
C GLN A 829 -36.49 -19.48 68.68
N THR A 830 -36.59 -18.37 67.94
CA THR A 830 -37.52 -18.24 66.81
C THR A 830 -36.72 -18.20 65.53
N THR A 831 -36.97 -19.14 64.62
CA THR A 831 -36.22 -19.29 63.36
C THR A 831 -37.14 -19.21 62.15
N GLU A 832 -36.79 -18.32 61.23
CA GLU A 832 -37.30 -18.21 59.87
C GLU A 832 -36.29 -18.88 58.94
N ALA A 833 -36.71 -19.90 58.19
CA ALA A 833 -35.89 -20.54 57.17
C ALA A 833 -36.51 -20.30 55.80
N LEU A 834 -35.70 -19.75 54.88
CA LEU A 834 -36.06 -19.44 53.51
C LEU A 834 -35.18 -20.24 52.54
N TYR A 835 -35.78 -21.18 51.83
CA TYR A 835 -35.10 -22.08 50.89
C TYR A 835 -35.41 -21.71 49.45
N TRP A 836 -34.38 -21.47 48.65
CA TRP A 836 -34.49 -21.22 47.21
C TRP A 836 -34.38 -22.54 46.43
N VAL A 837 -35.51 -23.22 46.31
CA VAL A 837 -35.65 -24.57 45.74
C VAL A 837 -35.74 -24.49 44.23
N LYS A 838 -34.76 -25.03 43.51
CA LYS A 838 -34.87 -25.32 42.08
C LYS A 838 -35.46 -26.72 41.92
N ASN A 839 -36.74 -26.78 41.57
CA ASN A 839 -37.46 -28.04 41.37
C ASN A 839 -37.32 -28.51 39.92
N ASN A 840 -36.85 -29.76 39.70
CA ASN A 840 -36.90 -30.39 38.38
C ASN A 840 -38.10 -31.33 38.28
N ASP A 841 -38.34 -32.18 39.28
CA ASP A 841 -39.42 -33.19 39.29
C ASP A 841 -39.82 -33.71 40.69
N LEU A 842 -39.53 -32.96 41.77
CA LEU A 842 -39.86 -33.37 43.14
C LEU A 842 -41.25 -32.86 43.55
N GLN A 843 -42.12 -33.76 44.03
CA GLN A 843 -43.50 -33.41 44.41
C GLN A 843 -43.62 -32.80 45.81
N PHE A 844 -42.84 -33.31 46.78
CA PHE A 844 -42.86 -32.86 48.17
C PHE A 844 -41.43 -32.64 48.69
N LEU A 845 -41.18 -31.45 49.24
CA LEU A 845 -39.98 -31.18 50.05
C LEU A 845 -40.24 -31.72 51.45
N VAL A 846 -39.36 -32.59 51.95
CA VAL A 846 -39.43 -33.10 53.31
C VAL A 846 -38.64 -32.15 54.21
N VAL A 847 -39.27 -31.63 55.26
CA VAL A 847 -38.65 -30.73 56.24
C VAL A 847 -38.82 -31.34 57.62
N LYS A 848 -37.69 -31.65 58.28
CA LYS A 848 -37.70 -32.17 59.65
C LYS A 848 -37.35 -31.03 60.61
N LEU A 849 -38.31 -30.64 61.46
CA LEU A 849 -38.08 -29.61 62.48
C LEU A 849 -37.26 -30.14 63.66
N PRO A 850 -36.53 -29.28 64.40
CA PRO A 850 -35.86 -29.69 65.63
C PRO A 850 -36.85 -30.16 66.70
N GLU A 851 -36.43 -31.11 67.53
CA GLU A 851 -37.24 -31.68 68.62
C GLU A 851 -37.86 -30.59 69.52
N GLY A 852 -39.13 -30.76 69.87
CA GLY A 852 -39.89 -29.79 70.68
C GLY A 852 -40.30 -28.50 69.96
N SER A 853 -39.96 -28.32 68.68
CA SER A 853 -40.30 -27.11 67.92
C SER A 853 -41.73 -27.15 67.36
N ARG A 854 -42.35 -25.97 67.27
CA ARG A 854 -43.67 -25.78 66.64
C ARG A 854 -43.62 -24.73 65.53
N LEU A 855 -44.44 -24.89 64.49
CA LEU A 855 -44.67 -23.82 63.51
C LEU A 855 -45.40 -22.65 64.18
N VAL A 856 -44.99 -21.43 63.87
CA VAL A 856 -45.58 -20.17 64.38
C VAL A 856 -46.41 -19.48 63.29
N ALA A 857 -46.19 -19.83 62.03
CA ALA A 857 -46.93 -19.37 60.87
C ALA A 857 -47.06 -20.51 59.85
N ASP A 858 -48.00 -20.37 58.91
CA ASP A 858 -48.11 -21.26 57.75
C ASP A 858 -46.82 -21.25 56.90
N VAL A 859 -46.61 -22.33 56.13
CA VAL A 859 -45.47 -22.45 55.22
C VAL A 859 -45.83 -21.79 53.89
N PHE A 860 -45.01 -20.87 53.41
CA PHE A 860 -45.23 -20.22 52.11
C PHE A 860 -44.39 -20.87 51.02
N VAL A 861 -45.00 -21.21 49.89
CA VAL A 861 -44.33 -21.70 48.68
C VAL A 861 -44.57 -20.69 47.56
N GLY A 862 -43.58 -19.85 47.29
CA GLY A 862 -43.76 -18.66 46.48
C GLY A 862 -44.77 -17.71 47.15
N GLN A 863 -45.89 -17.45 46.47
CA GLN A 863 -46.99 -16.62 46.99
C GLN A 863 -48.08 -17.41 47.72
N GLU A 864 -48.10 -18.74 47.63
CA GLU A 864 -49.15 -19.59 48.22
C GLU A 864 -48.84 -19.92 49.68
N SER A 865 -49.81 -19.72 50.57
CA SER A 865 -49.78 -20.27 51.93
C SER A 865 -50.23 -21.73 51.91
N GLN A 866 -49.49 -22.61 52.58
CA GLN A 866 -49.80 -24.03 52.72
C GLN A 866 -49.63 -24.48 54.17
N GLN A 867 -50.58 -25.29 54.65
CA GLN A 867 -50.40 -26.06 55.88
C GLN A 867 -49.73 -27.40 55.51
N PRO A 868 -48.48 -27.65 55.96
CA PRO A 868 -47.75 -28.85 55.59
C PRO A 868 -48.39 -30.09 56.21
N MET A 869 -48.47 -31.17 55.45
CA MET A 869 -48.94 -32.46 55.95
C MET A 869 -47.83 -33.13 56.77
N ARG A 870 -48.17 -33.78 57.89
CA ARG A 870 -47.24 -34.71 58.55
C ARG A 870 -47.30 -36.07 57.89
N ARG A 871 -46.15 -36.70 57.70
CA ARG A 871 -46.07 -38.08 57.21
C ARG A 871 -46.45 -39.05 58.34
N GLU A 872 -47.39 -39.97 58.06
CA GLU A 872 -47.91 -40.93 59.03
C GLU A 872 -46.80 -41.69 59.78
N GLY A 873 -46.85 -41.69 61.11
CA GLY A 873 -45.82 -42.28 61.97
C GLY A 873 -44.53 -41.47 62.15
N SER A 874 -44.46 -40.22 61.67
CA SER A 874 -43.26 -39.37 61.77
C SER A 874 -43.57 -37.88 61.96
N GLU A 875 -42.62 -37.13 62.54
CA GLU A 875 -42.68 -35.66 62.67
C GLU A 875 -42.19 -34.92 61.41
N ASP A 876 -41.98 -35.64 60.30
CA ASP A 876 -41.54 -35.06 59.03
C ASP A 876 -42.68 -34.26 58.37
N LEU A 877 -42.42 -32.99 58.05
CA LEU A 877 -43.34 -32.12 57.33
C LEU A 877 -43.17 -32.28 55.81
N LEU A 878 -44.28 -32.48 55.11
CA LEU A 878 -44.37 -32.55 53.66
C LEU A 878 -44.89 -31.21 53.13
N VAL A 879 -44.00 -30.44 52.49
CA VAL A 879 -44.33 -29.17 51.82
C VAL A 879 -44.50 -29.45 50.32
N ARG A 880 -45.66 -29.13 49.75
CA ARG A 880 -45.94 -29.42 48.34
C ARG A 880 -45.26 -28.40 47.43
N LEU A 881 -44.38 -28.87 46.56
CA LEU A 881 -43.75 -28.02 45.55
C LEU A 881 -44.63 -27.89 44.30
N PRO A 882 -44.56 -26.76 43.57
CA PRO A 882 -45.22 -26.66 42.27
C PRO A 882 -44.58 -27.64 41.28
N SER A 883 -45.44 -28.42 40.62
CA SER A 883 -45.07 -29.25 39.47
C SER A 883 -45.01 -28.37 38.22
N ASN A 884 -43.81 -28.00 37.79
CA ASN A 884 -43.59 -27.06 36.69
C ASN A 884 -43.95 -27.69 35.32
N GLY A 885 -45.22 -27.58 34.94
CA GLY A 885 -45.71 -27.96 33.63
C GLY A 885 -45.17 -27.04 32.52
N GLY A 886 -44.21 -27.53 31.75
CA GLY A 886 -43.95 -27.13 30.35
C GLY A 886 -43.43 -25.72 30.04
N SER A 887 -43.42 -24.77 30.97
CA SER A 887 -42.87 -23.42 30.73
C SER A 887 -41.37 -23.33 31.05
N GLY A 888 -40.62 -22.65 30.18
CA GLY A 888 -39.15 -22.72 30.13
C GLY A 888 -38.38 -22.02 31.26
N ASP A 889 -39.07 -21.37 32.21
CA ASP A 889 -38.42 -20.64 33.29
C ASP A 889 -38.24 -21.52 34.54
N ARG A 890 -37.11 -22.25 34.61
CA ARG A 890 -36.71 -23.07 35.77
C ARG A 890 -36.17 -22.20 36.92
N ALA A 891 -36.89 -21.15 37.27
CA ALA A 891 -36.59 -20.25 38.38
C ALA A 891 -36.65 -20.98 39.73
N ALA A 892 -35.86 -20.53 40.70
CA ALA A 892 -35.89 -21.08 42.05
C ALA A 892 -37.10 -20.53 42.82
N VAL A 893 -37.92 -21.42 43.38
CA VAL A 893 -39.09 -21.08 44.19
C VAL A 893 -38.67 -20.90 45.64
N ALA A 894 -39.08 -19.79 46.25
CA ALA A 894 -38.84 -19.51 47.66
C ALA A 894 -39.82 -20.30 48.54
N VAL A 895 -39.31 -21.22 49.36
CA VAL A 895 -40.07 -21.93 50.40
C VAL A 895 -39.71 -21.35 51.77
N ARG A 896 -40.68 -20.77 52.46
CA ARG A 896 -40.49 -20.09 53.75
C ARG A 896 -41.26 -20.79 54.85
N LEU A 897 -40.60 -21.06 55.98
CA LEU A 897 -41.22 -21.56 57.20
C LEU A 897 -40.70 -20.82 58.43
N VAL A 898 -41.56 -20.61 59.42
CA VAL A 898 -41.22 -19.96 60.70
C VAL A 898 -41.60 -20.88 61.85
N PHE A 899 -40.63 -21.25 62.67
CA PHE A 899 -40.81 -22.13 63.82
C PHE A 899 -40.18 -21.56 65.10
N GLU A 900 -40.70 -21.99 66.23
CA GLU A 900 -40.21 -21.66 67.56
C GLU A 900 -39.78 -22.94 68.28
N THR A 901 -38.57 -22.91 68.83
CA THR A 901 -38.05 -23.92 69.76
C THR A 901 -38.06 -23.30 71.17
N PRO A 902 -38.85 -23.83 72.12
CA PRO A 902 -38.94 -23.28 73.47
C PRO A 902 -37.63 -23.46 74.25
N SER A 903 -37.39 -22.60 75.25
CA SER A 903 -36.25 -22.77 76.15
C SER A 903 -36.41 -24.01 77.02
N ALA A 904 -35.29 -24.71 77.27
CA ALA A 904 -35.22 -25.79 78.26
C ALA A 904 -35.43 -25.30 79.71
N LYS A 905 -35.29 -23.98 79.98
CA LYS A 905 -35.53 -23.35 81.28
C LYS A 905 -36.28 -22.02 81.10
N ALA A 906 -37.55 -22.10 80.71
CA ALA A 906 -38.38 -20.93 80.42
C ALA A 906 -38.38 -19.92 81.59
N GLY A 907 -38.08 -18.65 81.29
CA GLY A 907 -38.05 -17.55 82.27
C GLY A 907 -36.77 -17.38 83.10
N GLU A 908 -35.84 -18.35 83.12
CA GLU A 908 -34.51 -18.14 83.72
C GLU A 908 -33.63 -17.31 82.79
N LYS A 909 -32.97 -16.26 83.31
CA LYS A 909 -31.99 -15.51 82.52
C LYS A 909 -30.73 -16.34 82.29
N LEU A 910 -30.16 -16.24 81.09
CA LEU A 910 -28.86 -16.84 80.73
C LEU A 910 -27.77 -16.51 81.77
N GLU A 911 -26.96 -17.52 82.09
CA GLU A 911 -25.95 -17.50 83.15
C GLU A 911 -24.81 -16.49 82.89
N SER A 912 -23.91 -16.29 83.87
CA SER A 912 -22.83 -15.29 83.73
C SER A 912 -21.75 -15.66 82.69
N ALA A 913 -21.67 -16.95 82.32
CA ALA A 913 -20.98 -17.52 81.17
C ALA A 913 -21.62 -18.88 80.84
N GLY A 914 -21.56 -19.32 79.58
CA GLY A 914 -22.18 -20.56 79.14
C GLY A 914 -22.16 -20.72 77.62
N SER A 915 -23.03 -21.58 77.10
CA SER A 915 -23.20 -21.78 75.66
C SER A 915 -24.68 -21.98 75.26
N ILE A 916 -25.02 -21.54 74.06
CA ILE A 916 -26.36 -21.67 73.47
C ILE A 916 -26.24 -22.53 72.22
N LYS A 917 -26.90 -23.69 72.21
CA LYS A 917 -26.98 -24.55 71.02
C LYS A 917 -28.16 -24.08 70.15
N ILE A 918 -27.85 -23.44 69.04
CA ILE A 918 -28.82 -23.04 68.03
C ILE A 918 -29.14 -24.24 67.15
N VAL A 919 -30.42 -24.59 67.05
CA VAL A 919 -30.91 -25.72 66.25
C VAL A 919 -31.46 -25.25 64.90
N VAL A 920 -31.41 -26.12 63.91
CA VAL A 920 -31.85 -25.84 62.53
C VAL A 920 -32.67 -27.02 61.99
N PRO A 921 -33.62 -26.77 61.07
CA PRO A 921 -34.36 -27.84 60.41
C PRO A 921 -33.47 -28.59 59.40
N ASP A 922 -33.79 -29.85 59.16
CA ASP A 922 -33.09 -30.75 58.24
C ASP A 922 -33.93 -31.04 56.97
N LEU A 923 -33.24 -31.29 55.85
CA LEU A 923 -33.83 -31.51 54.51
C LEU A 923 -33.33 -32.84 53.93
N PRO A 924 -33.87 -33.99 54.38
CA PRO A 924 -33.30 -35.31 54.10
C PRO A 924 -33.36 -35.74 52.62
N ASN A 925 -34.21 -35.12 51.80
CA ASN A 925 -34.41 -35.51 50.39
C ASN A 925 -33.85 -34.54 49.34
N VAL A 926 -33.18 -33.45 49.74
CA VAL A 926 -32.67 -32.42 48.81
C VAL A 926 -31.31 -31.87 49.24
N GLY A 927 -30.34 -31.85 48.32
CA GLY A 927 -29.04 -31.21 48.54
C GLY A 927 -29.12 -29.68 48.57
N VAL A 928 -28.35 -29.05 49.47
CA VAL A 928 -28.23 -27.59 49.60
C VAL A 928 -26.83 -27.14 49.16
N LEU A 929 -26.74 -26.14 48.27
CA LEU A 929 -25.45 -25.61 47.80
C LEU A 929 -24.82 -24.61 48.77
N GLU A 930 -25.52 -23.52 49.10
CA GLU A 930 -25.05 -22.49 50.04
C GLU A 930 -26.05 -22.30 51.19
N THR A 931 -25.55 -22.25 52.42
CA THR A 931 -26.33 -21.84 53.60
C THR A 931 -25.77 -20.54 54.15
N ARG A 932 -26.67 -19.57 54.40
CA ARG A 932 -26.44 -18.37 55.23
C ARG A 932 -27.33 -18.45 56.46
N HIS A 933 -26.76 -18.25 57.65
CA HIS A 933 -27.49 -18.22 58.91
C HIS A 933 -27.19 -16.92 59.66
N ARG A 934 -28.21 -16.09 59.82
CA ARG A 934 -28.18 -14.86 60.63
C ARG A 934 -28.69 -15.18 62.03
N LEU A 935 -27.90 -14.82 63.02
CA LEU A 935 -28.18 -15.03 64.43
C LEU A 935 -28.35 -13.66 65.09
N TYR A 936 -29.54 -13.37 65.61
CA TYR A 936 -29.79 -12.22 66.48
C TYR A 936 -29.73 -12.69 67.93
N LEU A 937 -28.68 -12.28 68.64
CA LEU A 937 -28.31 -12.79 69.96
C LEU A 937 -28.39 -11.70 71.04
N PRO A 938 -28.66 -12.01 72.32
CA PRO A 938 -28.79 -10.99 73.37
C PRO A 938 -27.56 -10.08 73.58
N ASP A 939 -27.73 -8.77 73.39
CA ASP A 939 -26.67 -7.73 73.49
C ASP A 939 -25.93 -7.67 74.85
N SER A 940 -26.55 -8.15 75.93
CA SER A 940 -25.94 -8.16 77.27
C SER A 940 -24.74 -9.11 77.41
N LEU A 941 -24.49 -9.96 76.40
CA LEU A 941 -23.52 -11.03 76.41
C LEU A 941 -22.40 -10.79 75.37
N HIS A 942 -21.20 -11.25 75.68
CA HIS A 942 -20.04 -11.22 74.79
C HIS A 942 -19.76 -12.64 74.27
N TYR A 943 -20.01 -12.86 72.98
CA TYR A 943 -19.88 -14.17 72.33
C TYR A 943 -18.42 -14.53 72.07
N THR A 944 -17.89 -15.51 72.79
CA THR A 944 -16.47 -15.87 72.79
C THR A 944 -16.08 -16.81 71.66
N ALA A 945 -17.00 -17.67 71.24
CA ALA A 945 -16.76 -18.73 70.27
C ALA A 945 -18.08 -19.15 69.61
N PHE A 946 -18.03 -19.41 68.31
CA PHE A 946 -19.06 -20.15 67.58
C PHE A 946 -18.42 -21.44 67.11
N ASP A 947 -18.94 -22.58 67.57
CA ASP A 947 -18.46 -23.90 67.19
C ASP A 947 -19.56 -24.63 66.41
N GLY A 948 -19.19 -25.25 65.30
CA GLY A 948 -20.08 -25.85 64.31
C GLY A 948 -19.43 -25.82 62.92
N PRO A 949 -20.06 -26.42 61.89
CA PRO A 949 -19.49 -26.47 60.55
C PRO A 949 -19.80 -25.21 59.71
N LEU A 950 -20.53 -24.22 60.25
CA LEU A 950 -20.68 -22.91 59.62
C LEU A 950 -19.53 -21.98 60.02
N THR A 951 -19.05 -21.21 59.04
CA THR A 951 -17.95 -20.26 59.20
C THR A 951 -18.48 -18.85 59.43
N GLN A 952 -17.90 -18.09 60.36
CA GLN A 952 -18.21 -16.67 60.52
C GLN A 952 -17.75 -15.86 59.30
N ASP A 953 -18.56 -14.89 58.86
CA ASP A 953 -18.17 -13.92 57.84
C ASP A 953 -16.91 -13.15 58.29
N VAL A 954 -15.92 -13.01 57.39
CA VAL A 954 -14.50 -12.75 57.72
C VAL A 954 -14.28 -11.39 58.41
N ARG A 955 -15.27 -10.48 58.33
CA ARG A 955 -15.30 -9.16 58.99
C ARG A 955 -15.06 -9.17 60.51
N SER A 956 -15.15 -10.33 61.18
CA SER A 956 -15.00 -10.47 62.63
C SER A 956 -13.59 -10.90 63.11
N ARG A 957 -12.62 -11.19 62.24
CA ARG A 957 -11.25 -11.58 62.68
C ARG A 957 -10.55 -10.46 63.47
N GLY A 958 -9.90 -10.81 64.57
CA GLY A 958 -9.45 -9.84 65.60
C GLY A 958 -8.47 -8.77 65.11
N TRP A 959 -7.68 -9.08 64.09
CA TRP A 959 -6.80 -8.12 63.40
C TRP A 959 -7.53 -6.89 62.86
N ALA A 960 -8.76 -7.02 62.36
CA ALA A 960 -9.52 -5.90 61.81
C ALA A 960 -10.08 -4.93 62.89
N ARG A 961 -10.20 -5.40 64.14
CA ARG A 961 -10.48 -4.55 65.31
C ARG A 961 -9.19 -3.91 65.85
N ALA A 962 -8.10 -4.67 65.92
CA ALA A 962 -6.80 -4.16 66.33
C ALA A 962 -6.27 -3.06 65.39
N LYS A 963 -6.36 -3.27 64.07
CA LYS A 963 -5.98 -2.27 63.06
C LYS A 963 -6.80 -0.98 63.20
N ARG A 964 -8.12 -1.04 63.40
CA ARG A 964 -8.95 0.16 63.63
C ARG A 964 -8.53 1.00 64.84
N LEU A 965 -7.97 0.38 65.88
CA LEU A 965 -7.40 1.09 67.04
C LEU A 965 -5.98 1.62 66.74
N ALA A 966 -5.20 0.89 65.95
CA ALA A 966 -3.85 1.31 65.53
C ALA A 966 -3.86 2.43 64.48
N ASP A 967 -4.83 2.47 63.57
CA ASP A 967 -4.99 3.49 62.52
C ASP A 967 -5.18 4.90 63.12
N VAL A 968 -5.70 5.00 64.35
CA VAL A 968 -5.82 6.26 65.12
C VAL A 968 -4.45 6.80 65.55
N LEU A 969 -3.45 5.92 65.73
CA LEU A 969 -2.11 6.27 66.20
C LEU A 969 -1.09 6.34 65.05
N VAL A 970 -1.18 5.46 64.05
CA VAL A 970 -0.32 5.43 62.86
C VAL A 970 -1.15 5.02 61.62
N PRO A 971 -1.64 5.97 60.80
CA PRO A 971 -2.59 5.69 59.70
C PRO A 971 -2.07 4.85 58.50
N ALA A 972 -0.83 4.36 58.54
CA ALA A 972 -0.10 3.87 57.38
C ALA A 972 0.25 2.35 57.40
N PHE A 973 -0.25 1.57 58.36
CA PHE A 973 0.13 0.17 58.50
C PHE A 973 -0.63 -0.77 57.52
N GLY A 974 -0.04 -0.95 56.34
CA GLY A 974 -0.23 -2.12 55.47
C GLY A 974 -1.50 -2.13 54.60
N PRO A 975 -1.56 -3.06 53.62
CA PRO A 975 -2.56 -3.07 52.56
C PRO A 975 -4.01 -3.18 53.05
N GLN A 976 -4.93 -2.69 52.22
CA GLN A 976 -6.37 -2.78 52.48
C GLN A 976 -6.89 -4.18 52.13
N ILE A 977 -6.95 -5.07 53.13
CA ILE A 977 -7.38 -6.48 52.98
C ILE A 977 -8.85 -6.58 52.51
N SER A 978 -9.63 -5.51 52.60
CA SER A 978 -11.04 -5.42 52.20
C SER A 978 -11.35 -5.76 50.73
N THR A 979 -10.35 -5.77 49.84
CA THR A 979 -10.54 -6.06 48.41
C THR A 979 -10.39 -7.54 48.04
N LEU A 980 -9.88 -8.40 48.93
CA LEU A 980 -9.66 -9.83 48.65
C LEU A 980 -10.82 -10.75 49.04
N ASP A 981 -11.77 -10.28 49.88
CA ASP A 981 -12.80 -11.13 50.49
C ASP A 981 -14.17 -11.15 49.75
N GLN A 982 -14.40 -10.28 48.75
CA GLN A 982 -15.73 -10.12 48.13
C GLN A 982 -16.12 -11.21 47.11
N SER A 983 -15.28 -12.21 46.83
CA SER A 983 -15.41 -13.06 45.63
C SER A 983 -15.82 -14.53 45.84
N ARG A 984 -16.14 -14.97 47.07
CA ARG A 984 -16.38 -16.42 47.35
C ARG A 984 -17.81 -16.84 47.65
N TRP A 985 -18.71 -15.93 47.97
CA TRP A 985 -20.07 -16.27 48.41
C TRP A 985 -21.10 -15.54 47.57
N THR A 986 -22.12 -16.26 47.11
CA THR A 986 -23.23 -15.68 46.37
C THR A 986 -24.18 -14.96 47.34
N GLU A 987 -24.84 -13.90 46.88
CA GLU A 987 -25.98 -13.38 47.65
C GLU A 987 -27.23 -14.16 47.25
N PRO A 988 -28.00 -14.70 48.22
CA PRO A 988 -29.25 -15.36 47.92
C PRO A 988 -30.23 -14.38 47.25
N PRO A 989 -31.10 -14.84 46.34
CA PRO A 989 -32.03 -13.97 45.64
C PRO A 989 -32.85 -13.12 46.61
N ALA A 990 -33.08 -11.85 46.25
CA ALA A 990 -33.85 -10.95 47.08
C ALA A 990 -35.34 -11.29 46.99
N VAL A 991 -35.98 -11.62 48.13
CA VAL A 991 -37.45 -11.78 48.17
C VAL A 991 -38.10 -10.44 47.79
N PRO A 992 -38.97 -10.39 46.74
CA PRO A 992 -39.69 -9.19 46.34
C PRO A 992 -40.45 -8.55 47.51
N ALA A 993 -40.53 -7.22 47.53
CA ALA A 993 -41.18 -6.49 48.63
C ALA A 993 -42.65 -6.89 48.83
N GLN A 994 -43.36 -7.19 47.74
CA GLN A 994 -44.75 -7.69 47.75
C GLN A 994 -44.87 -9.03 48.49
N LEU A 995 -43.96 -9.97 48.24
CA LEU A 995 -43.90 -11.27 48.92
C LEU A 995 -43.60 -11.11 50.41
N ARG A 996 -42.68 -10.20 50.78
CA ARG A 996 -42.42 -9.87 52.19
C ARG A 996 -43.61 -9.25 52.92
N GLY A 997 -44.56 -8.64 52.21
CA GLY A 997 -45.80 -8.11 52.77
C GLY A 997 -46.83 -9.18 53.13
N LEU A 998 -46.76 -10.37 52.53
CA LEU A 998 -47.65 -11.51 52.83
C LEU A 998 -47.23 -12.27 54.10
N TYR A 999 -46.02 -12.02 54.60
CA TYR A 999 -45.42 -12.72 55.73
C TYR A 999 -45.90 -12.15 57.07
N GLY A 1000 -47.06 -12.64 57.56
CA GLY A 1000 -47.72 -12.13 58.77
C GLY A 1000 -46.95 -12.23 60.09
N VAL A 1001 -45.91 -13.07 60.17
CA VAL A 1001 -45.01 -13.17 61.33
C VAL A 1001 -43.57 -12.98 60.85
N GLN A 1002 -42.84 -12.05 61.47
CA GLN A 1002 -41.40 -11.80 61.22
C GLN A 1002 -40.59 -12.12 62.48
N VAL A 1003 -39.41 -12.68 62.31
CA VAL A 1003 -38.49 -12.98 63.42
C VAL A 1003 -37.91 -11.67 64.00
N PRO A 1004 -37.82 -11.50 65.33
CA PRO A 1004 -37.24 -10.31 65.94
C PRO A 1004 -35.79 -10.06 65.51
N GLN A 1005 -35.53 -8.91 64.90
CA GLN A 1005 -34.19 -8.54 64.40
C GLN A 1005 -33.44 -7.60 65.37
N GLN A 1006 -33.65 -7.80 66.68
CA GLN A 1006 -33.04 -7.00 67.75
C GLN A 1006 -31.94 -7.82 68.43
N GLY A 1007 -30.82 -7.18 68.75
CA GLY A 1007 -29.66 -7.82 69.39
C GLY A 1007 -28.40 -7.84 68.50
N HIS A 1008 -27.38 -8.53 69.00
CA HIS A 1008 -26.08 -8.70 68.37
C HIS A 1008 -26.19 -9.64 67.18
N LEU A 1009 -26.07 -9.10 65.97
CA LEU A 1009 -26.12 -9.84 64.72
C LEU A 1009 -24.79 -10.53 64.41
N GLU A 1010 -24.81 -11.86 64.30
CA GLU A 1010 -23.74 -12.66 63.72
C GLU A 1010 -24.24 -13.31 62.42
N THR A 1011 -23.41 -13.32 61.38
CA THR A 1011 -23.73 -13.97 60.09
C THR A 1011 -22.72 -15.09 59.82
N LEU A 1012 -23.25 -16.29 59.65
CA LEU A 1012 -22.51 -17.51 59.40
C LEU A 1012 -22.82 -18.02 57.99
N ARG A 1013 -21.82 -18.59 57.30
CA ARG A 1013 -21.97 -19.19 55.96
C ARG A 1013 -21.32 -20.56 55.86
N ARG A 1014 -21.86 -21.42 55.00
CA ARG A 1014 -21.36 -22.76 54.68
C ARG A 1014 -21.72 -23.15 53.25
N LEU A 1015 -20.83 -23.87 52.57
CA LEU A 1015 -21.19 -24.69 51.40
C LEU A 1015 -21.75 -26.03 51.91
N GLY A 1016 -22.96 -26.39 51.49
CA GLY A 1016 -23.71 -27.52 52.02
C GLY A 1016 -24.92 -27.13 52.88
N ALA A 1017 -25.56 -28.15 53.46
CA ALA A 1017 -26.76 -28.03 54.28
C ALA A 1017 -26.58 -27.20 55.57
N PRO A 1018 -27.68 -26.61 56.10
CA PRO A 1018 -27.71 -26.03 57.44
C PRO A 1018 -27.21 -27.01 58.49
N ALA A 1019 -26.65 -26.48 59.56
CA ALA A 1019 -26.23 -27.26 60.70
C ALA A 1019 -26.37 -26.46 62.00
N ALA A 1020 -26.49 -27.16 63.11
CA ALA A 1020 -26.53 -26.55 64.43
C ALA A 1020 -25.21 -25.81 64.75
N VAL A 1021 -25.32 -24.72 65.51
CA VAL A 1021 -24.18 -23.89 65.93
C VAL A 1021 -24.24 -23.68 67.43
N THR A 1022 -23.12 -23.85 68.11
CA THR A 1022 -23.00 -23.57 69.54
C THR A 1022 -22.33 -22.21 69.74
N ALA A 1023 -23.10 -21.23 70.20
CA ALA A 1023 -22.63 -19.89 70.55
C ALA A 1023 -22.22 -19.84 72.04
N HIS A 1024 -20.93 -19.85 72.31
CA HIS A 1024 -20.38 -19.67 73.67
C HIS A 1024 -20.33 -18.18 74.01
N PHE A 1025 -20.60 -17.86 75.27
CA PHE A 1025 -20.71 -16.48 75.72
C PHE A 1025 -20.22 -16.29 77.16
N ARG A 1026 -19.90 -15.03 77.49
CA ARG A 1026 -19.69 -14.55 78.86
C ARG A 1026 -20.32 -13.17 79.04
N SER A 1027 -20.67 -12.81 80.26
CA SER A 1027 -21.19 -11.48 80.57
C SER A 1027 -20.17 -10.36 80.28
N ALA A 1028 -20.66 -9.16 79.98
CA ALA A 1028 -19.81 -7.97 79.82
C ALA A 1028 -18.97 -7.71 81.08
N LYS A 1029 -19.53 -7.93 82.28
CA LYS A 1029 -18.84 -7.78 83.57
C LYS A 1029 -17.63 -8.72 83.71
N MET A 1030 -17.79 -10.00 83.37
CA MET A 1030 -16.66 -10.95 83.34
C MET A 1030 -15.60 -10.53 82.32
N THR A 1031 -16.01 -10.05 81.14
CA THR A 1031 -15.07 -9.56 80.12
C THR A 1031 -14.23 -8.39 80.63
N PHE A 1032 -14.85 -7.43 81.32
CA PHE A 1032 -14.16 -6.28 81.91
C PHE A 1032 -13.20 -6.69 83.04
N LEU A 1033 -13.58 -7.65 83.88
CA LEU A 1033 -12.69 -8.21 84.91
C LEU A 1033 -11.41 -8.82 84.30
N TYR A 1034 -11.54 -9.61 83.22
CA TYR A 1034 -10.38 -10.17 82.53
C TYR A 1034 -9.49 -9.11 81.87
N GLN A 1035 -10.07 -8.04 81.30
CA GLN A 1035 -9.29 -6.90 80.80
C GLN A 1035 -8.50 -6.23 81.92
N GLY A 1036 -9.13 -5.95 83.06
CA GLY A 1036 -8.48 -5.33 84.22
C GLY A 1036 -7.32 -6.17 84.77
N MET A 1037 -7.53 -7.48 84.95
CA MET A 1037 -6.46 -8.38 85.40
C MET A 1037 -5.30 -8.45 84.39
N ALA A 1038 -5.57 -8.52 83.09
CA ALA A 1038 -4.53 -8.57 82.06
C ALA A 1038 -3.75 -7.25 81.96
N PHE A 1039 -4.43 -6.11 82.05
CA PHE A 1039 -3.81 -4.78 82.13
C PHE A 1039 -2.89 -4.68 83.35
N LEU A 1040 -3.40 -5.00 84.54
CA LEU A 1040 -2.65 -4.90 85.80
C LEU A 1040 -1.47 -5.89 85.83
N GLY A 1041 -1.64 -7.11 85.34
CA GLY A 1041 -0.57 -8.11 85.25
C GLY A 1041 0.56 -7.68 84.31
N ALA A 1042 0.21 -7.19 83.11
CA ALA A 1042 1.18 -6.63 82.18
C ALA A 1042 1.88 -5.39 82.76
N LEU A 1043 1.13 -4.52 83.45
CA LEU A 1043 1.66 -3.33 84.11
C LEU A 1043 2.65 -3.69 85.22
N PHE A 1044 2.29 -4.62 86.10
CA PHE A 1044 3.12 -5.07 87.21
C PHE A 1044 4.42 -5.73 86.72
N LEU A 1045 4.35 -6.56 85.67
CA LEU A 1045 5.53 -7.18 85.07
C LEU A 1045 6.49 -6.14 84.47
N GLY A 1046 5.97 -5.09 83.83
CA GLY A 1046 6.81 -3.99 83.34
C GLY A 1046 7.38 -3.13 84.48
N LEU A 1047 6.67 -2.96 85.59
CA LEU A 1047 7.22 -2.32 86.80
C LEU A 1047 8.34 -3.14 87.45
N ILE A 1048 8.25 -4.48 87.47
CA ILE A 1048 9.36 -5.35 87.91
C ILE A 1048 10.61 -5.14 87.03
N LEU A 1049 10.42 -4.92 85.73
CA LEU A 1049 11.52 -4.70 84.78
C LEU A 1049 12.11 -3.27 84.82
N TRP A 1050 11.74 -2.41 85.78
CA TRP A 1050 12.17 -1.01 85.88
C TRP A 1050 13.69 -0.80 85.90
N SER A 1051 14.43 -1.66 86.62
CA SER A 1051 15.89 -1.66 86.71
C SER A 1051 16.58 -2.60 85.73
N ALA A 1052 15.83 -3.37 84.93
CA ALA A 1052 16.38 -4.35 84.02
C ALA A 1052 17.15 -3.70 82.84
N SER A 1053 18.08 -4.47 82.26
CA SER A 1053 18.88 -4.05 81.10
C SER A 1053 18.01 -3.79 79.87
N ALA A 1054 18.50 -2.95 78.96
CA ALA A 1054 17.77 -2.55 77.74
C ALA A 1054 17.29 -3.75 76.90
N ARG A 1055 18.08 -4.84 76.84
CA ARG A 1055 17.69 -6.09 76.16
C ARG A 1055 16.43 -6.72 76.78
N LYS A 1056 16.31 -6.79 78.10
CA LYS A 1056 15.12 -7.35 78.78
C LYS A 1056 13.88 -6.48 78.59
N LYS A 1057 14.06 -5.15 78.56
CA LYS A 1057 13.00 -4.17 78.29
C LYS A 1057 12.49 -4.25 76.85
N LEU A 1058 13.40 -4.35 75.88
CA LEU A 1058 13.06 -4.59 74.48
C LEU A 1058 12.36 -5.94 74.29
N LEU A 1059 12.81 -7.01 74.96
CA LEU A 1059 12.15 -8.31 74.92
C LEU A 1059 10.70 -8.25 75.43
N TYR A 1060 10.44 -7.53 76.54
CA TYR A 1060 9.09 -7.32 77.06
C TYR A 1060 8.19 -6.57 76.06
N ILE A 1061 8.68 -5.49 75.45
CA ILE A 1061 7.94 -4.73 74.43
C ILE A 1061 7.71 -5.57 73.16
N ALA A 1062 8.70 -6.36 72.75
CA ALA A 1062 8.58 -7.25 71.60
C ALA A 1062 7.59 -8.40 71.86
N LEU A 1063 7.59 -9.00 73.05
CA LEU A 1063 6.79 -10.19 73.35
C LEU A 1063 5.35 -9.87 73.75
N LEU A 1064 5.13 -8.85 74.60
CA LEU A 1064 3.78 -8.47 75.06
C LEU A 1064 3.18 -7.30 74.28
N GLY A 1065 4.01 -6.44 73.67
CA GLY A 1065 3.55 -5.40 72.75
C GLY A 1065 3.36 -5.95 71.35
N VAL A 1066 4.45 -6.18 70.61
CA VAL A 1066 4.39 -6.64 69.20
C VAL A 1066 3.82 -8.07 69.10
N GLY A 1067 4.24 -8.98 69.96
CA GLY A 1067 3.67 -10.33 70.06
C GLY A 1067 2.21 -10.31 70.53
N GLY A 1068 1.83 -9.38 71.40
CA GLY A 1068 0.42 -9.14 71.77
C GLY A 1068 -0.42 -8.67 70.57
N VAL A 1069 0.12 -7.76 69.74
CA VAL A 1069 -0.51 -7.30 68.49
C VAL A 1069 -0.67 -8.47 67.51
N LEU A 1070 0.37 -9.26 67.27
CA LEU A 1070 0.28 -10.47 66.43
C LEU A 1070 -0.72 -11.50 66.98
N ALA A 1071 -0.77 -11.69 68.29
CA ALA A 1071 -1.74 -12.55 68.95
C ALA A 1071 -3.19 -12.08 68.75
N THR A 1072 -3.48 -10.79 68.52
CA THR A 1072 -4.85 -10.35 68.16
C THR A 1072 -5.37 -10.95 66.86
N GLY A 1073 -4.48 -11.40 65.96
CA GLY A 1073 -4.86 -12.16 64.76
C GLY A 1073 -5.19 -13.63 65.03
N LEU A 1074 -4.58 -14.21 66.07
CA LEU A 1074 -4.76 -15.61 66.49
C LEU A 1074 -5.91 -15.80 67.48
N VAL A 1075 -6.34 -14.73 68.16
CA VAL A 1075 -7.31 -14.75 69.25
C VAL A 1075 -8.71 -14.39 68.74
N ARG A 1076 -9.73 -15.19 69.13
CA ARG A 1076 -11.14 -14.96 68.73
C ARG A 1076 -11.65 -13.56 69.15
N ALA A 1077 -12.57 -12.99 68.37
CA ALA A 1077 -12.97 -11.57 68.39
C ALA A 1077 -13.33 -10.97 69.76
N ALA A 1078 -13.87 -11.76 70.69
CA ALA A 1078 -14.27 -11.33 72.03
C ALA A 1078 -13.11 -11.18 73.02
N ASN A 1079 -11.95 -11.76 72.73
CA ASN A 1079 -10.75 -11.69 73.57
C ASN A 1079 -9.77 -10.60 73.09
N VAL A 1080 -10.02 -9.98 71.93
CA VAL A 1080 -9.29 -8.80 71.45
C VAL A 1080 -9.21 -7.67 72.49
N PRO A 1081 -10.29 -7.32 73.23
CA PRO A 1081 -10.20 -6.27 74.27
C PRO A 1081 -9.19 -6.59 75.38
N ILE A 1082 -8.97 -7.87 75.70
CA ILE A 1082 -8.01 -8.30 76.72
C ILE A 1082 -6.58 -8.10 76.19
N ALA A 1083 -6.32 -8.48 74.93
CA ALA A 1083 -5.02 -8.25 74.28
C ALA A 1083 -4.73 -6.74 74.11
N VAL A 1084 -5.74 -5.93 73.73
CA VAL A 1084 -5.63 -4.47 73.69
C VAL A 1084 -5.28 -3.89 75.06
N ALA A 1085 -5.87 -4.40 76.15
CA ALA A 1085 -5.54 -3.99 77.51
C ALA A 1085 -4.06 -4.26 77.86
N VAL A 1086 -3.52 -5.43 77.47
CA VAL A 1086 -2.08 -5.74 77.62
C VAL A 1086 -1.21 -4.76 76.82
N ILE A 1087 -1.54 -4.50 75.56
CA ILE A 1087 -0.79 -3.58 74.68
C ILE A 1087 -0.79 -2.15 75.26
N MET A 1088 -1.92 -1.68 75.79
CA MET A 1088 -2.03 -0.36 76.43
C MET A 1088 -1.17 -0.26 77.70
N ALA A 1089 -1.13 -1.29 78.53
CA ALA A 1089 -0.25 -1.33 79.71
C ALA A 1089 1.24 -1.32 79.32
N VAL A 1090 1.63 -2.10 78.31
CA VAL A 1090 3.00 -2.13 77.75
C VAL A 1090 3.39 -0.76 77.20
N GLY A 1091 2.49 -0.11 76.44
CA GLY A 1091 2.72 1.22 75.86
C GLY A 1091 2.91 2.31 76.92
N LEU A 1092 2.10 2.30 77.98
CA LEU A 1092 2.23 3.23 79.11
C LEU A 1092 3.61 3.11 79.77
N ILE A 1093 4.06 1.88 80.04
CA ILE A 1093 5.36 1.60 80.66
C ILE A 1093 6.53 1.96 79.75
N ALA A 1094 6.43 1.64 78.45
CA ALA A 1094 7.42 2.03 77.47
C ALA A 1094 7.57 3.57 77.41
N GLY A 1095 6.45 4.31 77.43
CA GLY A 1095 6.43 5.77 77.53
C GLY A 1095 7.14 6.29 78.77
N VAL A 1096 6.86 5.71 79.95
CA VAL A 1096 7.53 6.08 81.21
C VAL A 1096 9.03 5.78 81.19
N TRP A 1097 9.45 4.65 80.61
CA TRP A 1097 10.88 4.33 80.43
C TRP A 1097 11.59 5.28 79.47
N ILE A 1098 10.94 5.68 78.38
CA ILE A 1098 11.46 6.67 77.41
C ILE A 1098 11.57 8.05 78.09
N LEU A 1099 10.58 8.46 78.87
CA LEU A 1099 10.63 9.73 79.60
C LEU A 1099 11.79 9.75 80.60
N LYS A 1100 12.06 8.61 81.27
CA LYS A 1100 13.21 8.43 82.17
C LYS A 1100 14.57 8.45 81.43
N SER A 1101 14.68 7.87 80.24
CA SER A 1101 15.94 7.89 79.47
C SER A 1101 16.21 9.23 78.79
N LEU A 1102 15.16 10.00 78.47
CA LEU A 1102 15.26 11.37 77.98
C LEU A 1102 15.58 12.38 79.10
N TRP A 1103 15.21 12.09 80.35
CA TRP A 1103 15.47 12.99 81.49
C TRP A 1103 16.93 13.50 81.61
N PRO A 1104 17.99 12.67 81.52
CA PRO A 1104 19.37 13.17 81.53
C PRO A 1104 19.72 14.04 80.31
N ILE A 1105 19.09 13.82 79.15
CA ILE A 1105 19.30 14.64 77.93
C ILE A 1105 18.62 16.01 78.11
N VAL A 1106 17.41 16.05 78.68
CA VAL A 1106 16.69 17.29 79.02
C VAL A 1106 17.40 18.05 80.15
N ALA A 1107 17.95 17.35 81.16
CA ALA A 1107 18.78 17.95 82.19
C ALA A 1107 20.12 18.49 81.64
N GLY A 1108 20.71 17.82 80.65
CA GLY A 1108 21.86 18.29 79.87
C GLY A 1108 21.55 19.58 79.09
N ALA A 1109 20.39 19.64 78.42
CA ALA A 1109 19.94 20.85 77.74
C ALA A 1109 19.72 22.01 78.73
N CYS A 1110 19.12 21.74 79.90
CA CYS A 1110 18.91 22.74 80.97
C CYS A 1110 20.22 23.23 81.62
N THR A 1111 21.29 22.43 81.62
CA THR A 1111 22.62 22.86 82.10
C THR A 1111 23.34 23.69 81.04
N GLY A 1112 23.26 23.34 79.75
CA GLY A 1112 23.72 24.20 78.65
C GLY A 1112 23.04 25.57 78.61
N VAL A 1113 21.74 25.64 78.95
CA VAL A 1113 21.00 26.92 79.09
C VAL A 1113 21.48 27.74 80.30
N LYS A 1114 22.02 27.12 81.37
CA LYS A 1114 22.65 27.85 82.48
C LYS A 1114 24.01 28.45 82.08
N GLU A 1115 24.85 27.72 81.36
CA GLU A 1115 26.14 28.25 80.85
C GLU A 1115 25.92 29.38 79.82
N TRP A 1116 24.90 29.25 78.97
CA TRP A 1116 24.51 30.30 78.03
C TRP A 1116 24.04 31.59 78.73
N ARG A 1117 23.34 31.49 79.87
CA ARG A 1117 22.99 32.67 80.69
C ARG A 1117 24.21 33.35 81.31
N ALA A 1118 25.24 32.59 81.73
CA ALA A 1118 26.45 33.15 82.32
C ALA A 1118 27.24 34.03 81.32
N ARG A 1119 27.24 33.67 80.03
CA ARG A 1119 27.94 34.44 78.97
C ARG A 1119 27.20 35.69 78.49
N ARG A 1120 25.93 35.90 78.88
CA ARG A 1120 25.09 37.02 78.37
C ARG A 1120 25.16 38.31 79.19
N ASN A 1121 25.88 38.31 80.32
CA ASN A 1121 25.95 39.42 81.27
C ASN A 1121 27.14 40.38 81.08
N ARG A 1122 27.85 40.37 79.93
CA ARG A 1122 28.80 41.45 79.58
C ARG A 1122 28.18 42.40 78.55
N LYS A 1123 28.12 43.67 78.96
CA LYS A 1123 27.55 44.84 78.27
C LYS A 1123 28.71 45.75 77.77
N PRO A 1124 28.48 46.81 76.99
CA PRO A 1124 28.72 46.79 75.55
C PRO A 1124 29.76 47.84 75.08
N GLU A 1125 30.12 47.82 73.80
CA GLU A 1125 30.62 49.01 73.10
C GLU A 1125 29.68 49.44 71.96
N PRO A 1126 29.62 50.74 71.60
CA PRO A 1126 28.45 51.28 70.88
C PRO A 1126 28.68 51.60 69.39
N VAL A 1127 27.77 51.05 68.57
CA VAL A 1127 26.93 51.76 67.58
C VAL A 1127 27.61 52.72 66.57
N LYS A 1128 27.47 52.36 65.28
CA LYS A 1128 26.79 53.23 64.30
C LYS A 1128 25.81 52.43 63.42
N LYS A 1129 24.65 53.02 63.15
CA LYS A 1129 23.51 52.45 62.39
C LYS A 1129 23.54 52.91 60.93
N ALA A 1130 23.08 52.05 60.00
CA ALA A 1130 22.05 52.33 58.97
C ALA A 1130 21.94 51.12 58.01
N THR A 1131 20.80 50.40 57.86
CA THR A 1131 19.59 50.69 57.03
C THR A 1131 19.80 50.37 55.53
N PRO A 1132 18.83 49.82 54.75
CA PRO A 1132 17.78 48.79 54.98
C PRO A 1132 17.90 47.61 53.94
N PRO A 1133 16.94 46.65 53.77
CA PRO A 1133 17.13 45.46 52.92
C PRO A 1133 16.71 45.68 51.45
N PRO A 1134 17.09 44.76 50.53
CA PRO A 1134 16.06 43.86 49.99
C PRO A 1134 16.54 42.43 49.60
N SER A 1135 15.55 41.57 49.32
CA SER A 1135 15.49 40.46 48.32
C SER A 1135 16.66 39.52 48.01
N VAL A 1136 16.30 38.23 47.93
CA VAL A 1136 17.00 37.12 47.25
C VAL A 1136 17.35 37.42 45.78
N PRO A 1137 18.55 36.99 45.32
CA PRO A 1137 18.74 36.28 44.05
C PRO A 1137 19.35 34.88 44.30
N SER A 1138 18.80 33.75 43.83
CA SER A 1138 18.79 33.21 42.45
C SER A 1138 20.14 32.62 41.97
N ALA A 1139 20.18 31.28 41.91
CA ALA A 1139 20.95 30.39 41.02
C ALA A 1139 22.46 30.64 40.74
N PRO A 1140 23.25 29.56 40.79
CA PRO A 1140 23.87 29.04 39.55
C PRO A 1140 23.12 27.81 38.98
N PRO A 1141 23.33 27.46 37.69
CA PRO A 1141 22.37 26.68 36.89
C PRO A 1141 22.37 25.16 37.15
N PRO A 1142 21.31 24.45 36.72
CA PRO A 1142 21.04 23.08 37.16
C PRO A 1142 21.87 22.03 36.42
N ALA A 1143 22.44 21.09 37.19
CA ALA A 1143 22.81 19.77 36.65
C ALA A 1143 21.53 18.94 36.45
N THR A 1144 21.40 18.37 35.25
CA THR A 1144 20.16 17.82 34.70
C THR A 1144 19.69 16.55 35.40
N VAL A 1145 18.44 16.59 35.89
CA VAL A 1145 17.43 15.52 35.97
C VAL A 1145 17.92 14.06 36.07
N ALA A 1146 17.73 13.45 37.25
CA ALA A 1146 17.68 11.99 37.39
C ALA A 1146 16.27 11.45 37.04
N SER A 1147 16.06 11.15 35.76
CA SER A 1147 15.02 10.28 35.20
C SER A 1147 15.70 9.51 34.05
N ALA A 1148 15.43 8.25 33.76
CA ALA A 1148 14.20 7.47 33.90
C ALA A 1148 14.52 5.95 33.93
N PRO A 1149 13.50 5.08 33.84
CA PRO A 1149 13.63 3.90 32.99
C PRO A 1149 12.48 3.78 31.97
N ALA A 1150 12.81 4.12 30.73
CA ALA A 1150 12.24 3.63 29.47
C ALA A 1150 13.39 3.78 28.45
N THR A 1151 13.67 2.88 27.52
CA THR A 1151 12.86 1.86 26.83
C THR A 1151 13.81 0.78 26.28
N PRO A 1152 13.34 -0.39 25.82
CA PRO A 1152 14.11 -1.17 24.84
C PRO A 1152 13.39 -1.26 23.48
N VAL A 1153 14.07 -0.80 22.43
CA VAL A 1153 13.78 -1.12 21.02
C VAL A 1153 15.08 -1.62 20.39
N VAL A 1154 14.98 -2.73 19.66
CA VAL A 1154 16.00 -3.54 18.95
C VAL A 1154 16.58 -2.73 17.75
N PRO A 1155 17.86 -2.83 17.28
CA PRO A 1155 18.62 -4.04 16.86
C PRO A 1155 20.17 -3.97 17.12
N PRO A 1156 21.07 -4.63 16.35
CA PRO A 1156 21.34 -6.08 16.19
C PRO A 1156 22.78 -6.48 16.63
N VAL A 1157 23.10 -7.79 16.77
CA VAL A 1157 24.50 -8.29 16.94
C VAL A 1157 24.72 -9.67 16.28
N GLU A 1158 25.80 -9.76 15.50
CA GLU A 1158 26.60 -10.96 15.17
C GLU A 1158 28.07 -10.67 15.61
N PRO A 1159 29.04 -11.59 15.49
CA PRO A 1159 29.17 -12.92 16.07
C PRO A 1159 30.44 -12.98 16.99
N VAL A 1160 31.27 -14.05 16.94
CA VAL A 1160 32.54 -14.30 17.69
C VAL A 1160 32.35 -14.82 19.13
N SER A 1161 33.13 -15.75 19.70
CA SER A 1161 33.65 -17.09 19.34
C SER A 1161 34.78 -17.47 20.33
N ALA A 1162 34.91 -18.77 20.64
CA ALA A 1162 36.11 -19.46 21.18
C ALA A 1162 36.51 -19.30 22.67
N ASP A 1163 36.76 -20.48 23.28
CA ASP A 1163 37.76 -20.88 24.30
C ASP A 1163 37.74 -20.19 25.70
N ASP A 1164 37.75 -20.87 26.87
CA ASP A 1164 38.46 -22.09 27.29
C ASP A 1164 37.91 -22.66 28.63
N LEU A 1165 38.19 -23.95 28.95
CA LEU A 1165 38.57 -24.53 30.28
C LEU A 1165 38.38 -26.09 30.39
N GLU A 1166 39.36 -26.84 29.88
CA GLU A 1166 40.06 -28.03 30.47
C GLU A 1166 39.33 -29.04 31.41
N PHE A 1167 39.08 -30.32 31.00
CA PHE A 1167 39.89 -31.58 31.19
C PHE A 1167 39.46 -32.47 32.40
N PRO A 1168 39.79 -33.79 32.51
CA PRO A 1168 40.73 -34.63 31.71
C PRO A 1168 40.27 -36.06 31.25
N ASP A 1169 41.05 -36.68 30.34
CA ASP A 1169 41.47 -38.12 30.25
C ASP A 1169 40.45 -39.31 30.15
N LEU A 1170 40.70 -40.46 29.48
CA LEU A 1170 41.89 -41.04 28.80
C LEU A 1170 41.49 -42.20 27.81
N ASN A 1171 42.29 -42.40 26.74
CA ASN A 1171 42.44 -43.60 25.87
C ASN A 1171 41.24 -44.11 25.00
N ARG A 1172 41.35 -44.30 23.65
CA ARG A 1172 42.20 -45.20 22.82
C ARG A 1172 41.73 -46.68 22.96
N ALA A 1173 41.44 -47.46 21.91
CA ALA A 1173 42.01 -47.47 20.56
C ALA A 1173 41.21 -48.26 19.49
N GLU A 1174 41.63 -48.05 18.22
CA GLU A 1174 41.92 -49.06 17.17
C GLU A 1174 40.75 -49.84 16.48
N GLU A 1175 40.77 -50.12 15.17
CA GLU A 1175 41.44 -49.53 13.97
C GLU A 1175 40.83 -50.13 12.67
N GLU A 1176 40.73 -49.41 11.54
CA GLU A 1176 40.56 -50.07 10.22
C GLU A 1176 41.02 -49.26 8.98
N GLY A 1177 41.89 -49.89 8.17
CA GLY A 1177 41.76 -49.88 6.71
C GLY A 1177 42.68 -48.99 5.86
N LYS A 1178 43.84 -49.52 5.44
CA LYS A 1178 44.36 -49.23 4.09
C LYS A 1178 45.27 -50.32 3.49
N ASP A 1179 45.15 -50.41 2.15
CA ASP A 1179 46.03 -51.03 1.15
C ASP A 1179 46.17 -52.57 1.08
N GLU A 1180 45.40 -53.18 0.15
CA GLU A 1180 45.82 -54.09 -0.95
C GLU A 1180 44.55 -54.64 -1.65
N ALA A 1181 44.42 -54.84 -2.97
CA ALA A 1181 45.30 -54.54 -4.11
C ALA A 1181 44.50 -54.50 -5.45
N LYS A 1182 45.09 -53.82 -6.46
CA LYS A 1182 44.75 -53.78 -7.91
C LYS A 1182 43.50 -53.01 -8.38
#